data_AF-A0A7V2TQC0-F1
#
_entry.id   AF-A0A7V2TQC0-F1
#
_cell.length_a   1.000
_cell.length_b   1.000
_cell.length_c   1.000
_cell.angle_alpha   90.00
_cell.angle_beta   90.00
_cell.angle_gamma   90.00
#
_symmetry.space_group_name_H-M   'P 1'
#
loop_
_entity.id
_entity.type
_entity.pdbx_description
1 polymer ?
#
loop_
_entity_poly.entity_id
_entity_poly.type
_entity_poly.pdbx_seq_one_letter_code
_entity_poly.pdbx_strand_id
1 'polypeptide(L)'
;MRHVCWYYASRIQPNAARSGLHWAEKESGAHAVREVLRGISREFPPLPVRRGILSPDDFVTPSSEELVRLDGLVLESLLIQVENENPAAAPYRPLHDTDPLARAVPWDRYISCMESWFNRLPPVPETGMPLLETLRQPIRACPDSLEGQLEFILKVWSALLPAEFREIALVARGVLLEETALRGIGPGGREALSFRDQQEYAEPEAFTPDKDWMPNVVLMAKSVYVWLDQLSRRYGRSITRLDQVPDEELDRLARWGFNALWLIGLWERSPVSRDIKRMMGNPEAEASAYSLYDYDIAADLGGESAFHDLAERAWRRGVRLAGDMVPNHMGIYSRWIVEHPDWFMQTASPPFPGYRFNGPDLSPDPRISIFLEDGYWTRTDAAVVFKLVDRGTGQVRYIYHGNDGTSMPWNDTAQLNFMLEEVRQAVIHTILHVAQKCPIIRFDAAMTLAKKHYQRLWFPKPGDGGAIPSRAEYGMSREEFDRHFPVEFWRMVVDRVAEKAPNTLLLAEAFWLMEGYFVRTLGMHRVYNSAFMNMLKMEDNAKYRQTIKNVLEFSPEILQRFVNFMNNPDEETAAAQFGKGDKYFGVATLLATMPGLPMFGHGQVEGFTEKYGMEYRRAYWDETPDEGLIARHERAGVVRVELPLNA
;
A
#
# COMPACT_ATOMS: atom_id res chain seq x y z
N MET A 1 -23.82 12.00 19.29
CA MET A 1 -25.10 12.60 19.74
C MET A 1 -25.77 11.82 20.88
N ARG A 2 -26.12 10.53 20.72
CA ARG A 2 -26.74 9.70 21.77
C ARG A 2 -26.08 9.79 23.15
N HIS A 3 -24.74 9.77 23.20
CA HIS A 3 -24.01 9.95 24.46
C HIS A 3 -24.35 11.26 25.18
N VAL A 4 -24.44 12.38 24.44
CA VAL A 4 -24.77 13.71 24.99
C VAL A 4 -26.18 13.73 25.59
N CYS A 5 -27.14 13.08 24.94
CA CYS A 5 -28.51 12.93 25.48
C CYS A 5 -28.49 12.19 26.82
N TRP A 6 -27.74 11.09 26.93
CA TRP A 6 -27.63 10.32 28.15
C TRP A 6 -26.84 11.05 29.24
N TYR A 7 -25.76 11.75 28.89
CA TYR A 7 -25.03 12.63 29.80
C TYR A 7 -25.97 13.69 30.39
N TYR A 8 -26.76 14.34 29.54
CA TYR A 8 -27.75 15.32 29.98
C TYR A 8 -28.81 14.74 30.92
N ALA A 9 -29.43 13.63 30.52
CA ALA A 9 -30.50 12.99 31.28
C ALA A 9 -30.00 12.32 32.58
N SER A 10 -28.69 12.08 32.74
CA SER A 10 -28.12 11.44 33.93
C SER A 10 -27.41 12.42 34.88
N ARG A 11 -26.75 13.46 34.35
CA ARG A 11 -25.89 14.37 35.13
C ARG A 11 -26.46 15.76 35.30
N ILE A 12 -27.18 16.27 34.31
CA ILE A 12 -27.65 17.66 34.29
C ILE A 12 -29.08 17.73 34.80
N GLN A 13 -30.00 16.98 34.17
CA GLN A 13 -31.39 16.94 34.55
C GLN A 13 -31.92 15.50 34.60
N PRO A 14 -31.73 14.80 35.74
CA PRO A 14 -32.36 13.51 36.00
C PRO A 14 -33.88 13.57 35.78
N ASN A 15 -34.44 12.60 35.06
CA ASN A 15 -35.86 12.54 34.65
C ASN A 15 -36.31 13.55 33.58
N ALA A 16 -35.39 14.21 32.84
CA ALA A 16 -35.75 15.12 31.75
C ALA A 16 -36.70 14.47 30.72
N ALA A 17 -36.40 13.23 30.31
CA ALA A 17 -37.21 12.48 29.35
C ALA A 17 -38.60 12.13 29.93
N ARG A 18 -38.65 11.52 31.11
CA ARG A 18 -39.90 11.16 31.80
C ARG A 18 -40.82 12.35 32.08
N SER A 19 -40.25 13.44 32.56
CA SER A 19 -41.00 14.66 32.87
C SER A 19 -41.52 15.31 31.59
N GLY A 20 -40.72 15.25 30.51
CA GLY A 20 -41.12 15.67 29.18
C GLY A 20 -42.26 14.83 28.62
N LEU A 21 -42.21 13.50 28.80
CA LEU A 21 -43.28 12.60 28.40
C LEU A 21 -44.59 12.97 29.11
N HIS A 22 -44.55 13.14 30.44
CA HIS A 22 -45.75 13.54 31.20
C HIS A 22 -46.28 14.91 30.78
N TRP A 23 -45.39 15.85 30.48
CA TRP A 23 -45.76 17.16 29.96
C TRP A 23 -46.41 17.05 28.56
N ALA A 24 -45.86 16.21 27.67
CA ALA A 24 -46.45 15.95 26.36
C ALA A 24 -47.83 15.26 26.46
N GLU A 25 -48.01 14.32 27.40
CA GLU A 25 -49.31 13.69 27.68
C GLU A 25 -50.35 14.72 28.12
N LYS A 26 -49.95 15.74 28.88
CA LYS A 26 -50.83 16.82 29.33
C LYS A 26 -51.21 17.79 28.20
N GLU A 27 -50.27 18.13 27.32
CA GLU A 27 -50.48 19.10 26.23
C GLU A 27 -51.13 18.48 24.98
N SER A 28 -50.86 17.20 24.70
CA SER A 28 -51.29 16.53 23.47
C SER A 28 -52.21 15.34 23.70
N GLY A 29 -52.42 14.93 24.95
CA GLY A 29 -53.26 13.80 25.33
C GLY A 29 -52.48 12.49 25.40
N ALA A 30 -52.66 11.73 26.49
CA ALA A 30 -51.93 10.49 26.74
C ALA A 30 -52.10 9.42 25.65
N HIS A 31 -53.28 9.35 25.03
CA HIS A 31 -53.52 8.42 23.92
C HIS A 31 -52.68 8.78 22.67
N ALA A 32 -52.64 10.06 22.29
CA ALA A 32 -51.87 10.51 21.13
C ALA A 32 -50.37 10.30 21.32
N VAL A 33 -49.84 10.59 22.51
CA VAL A 33 -48.43 10.36 22.84
C VAL A 33 -48.08 8.88 22.81
N ARG A 34 -48.95 8.01 23.33
CA ARG A 34 -48.73 6.55 23.31
C ARG A 34 -48.73 6.00 21.89
N GLU A 35 -49.60 6.47 21.01
CA GLU A 35 -49.59 6.09 19.60
C GLU A 35 -48.28 6.51 18.91
N VAL A 36 -47.74 7.70 19.23
CA VAL A 36 -46.41 8.11 18.72
C VAL A 36 -45.31 7.17 19.20
N LEU A 37 -45.26 6.83 20.49
CA LEU A 37 -44.26 5.90 21.03
C LEU A 37 -44.35 4.50 20.39
N ARG A 38 -45.58 4.01 20.14
CA ARG A 38 -45.81 2.75 19.40
C ARG A 38 -45.31 2.86 17.96
N GLY A 39 -45.61 3.96 17.29
CA GLY A 39 -45.15 4.23 15.93
C GLY A 39 -43.63 4.22 15.85
N ILE A 40 -42.94 4.92 16.76
CA ILE A 40 -41.47 4.93 16.84
C ILE A 40 -40.96 3.50 17.04
N SER A 41 -41.55 2.73 17.98
CA SER A 41 -41.11 1.36 18.23
C SER A 41 -41.39 0.38 17.07
N ARG A 42 -42.23 0.74 16.10
CA ARG A 42 -42.52 -0.06 14.90
C ARG A 42 -41.60 0.31 13.74
N GLU A 43 -41.49 1.60 13.43
CA GLU A 43 -40.67 2.11 12.33
C GLU A 43 -39.17 2.09 12.67
N PHE A 44 -38.83 2.34 13.94
CA PHE A 44 -37.46 2.35 14.47
C PHE A 44 -37.34 1.37 15.66
N PRO A 45 -37.44 0.05 15.41
CA PRO A 45 -37.61 -0.92 16.47
C PRO A 45 -36.38 -1.02 17.38
N PRO A 46 -36.52 -0.84 18.71
CA PRO A 46 -35.43 -1.04 19.65
C PRO A 46 -35.00 -2.52 19.66
N LEU A 47 -33.77 -2.81 20.11
CA LEU A 47 -33.15 -4.13 19.98
C LEU A 47 -34.03 -5.31 20.47
N PRO A 48 -34.76 -5.23 21.60
CA PRO A 48 -35.66 -6.30 22.03
C PRO A 48 -36.82 -6.55 21.06
N VAL A 49 -37.38 -5.49 20.46
CA VAL A 49 -38.45 -5.58 19.47
C VAL A 49 -37.91 -6.11 18.14
N ARG A 50 -36.75 -5.62 17.71
CA ARG A 50 -36.07 -6.10 16.49
C ARG A 50 -35.69 -7.59 16.58
N ARG A 51 -35.42 -8.10 17.77
CA ARG A 51 -35.14 -9.52 18.04
C ARG A 51 -36.40 -10.37 18.28
N GLY A 52 -37.59 -9.78 18.27
CA GLY A 52 -38.86 -10.47 18.53
C GLY A 52 -39.05 -10.91 19.98
N ILE A 53 -38.29 -10.34 20.93
CA ILE A 53 -38.40 -10.64 22.37
C ILE A 53 -39.64 -9.96 22.97
N LEU A 54 -39.96 -8.75 22.48
CA LEU A 54 -41.13 -7.98 22.86
C LEU A 54 -41.88 -7.52 21.61
N SER A 55 -43.20 -7.41 21.68
CA SER A 55 -43.93 -6.66 20.66
C SER A 55 -43.74 -5.14 20.86
N PRO A 56 -43.94 -4.31 19.82
CA PRO A 56 -43.94 -2.85 19.98
C PRO A 56 -44.95 -2.36 21.03
N ASP A 57 -46.08 -3.05 21.16
CA ASP A 57 -47.13 -2.71 22.12
C ASP A 57 -46.73 -3.08 23.56
N ASP A 58 -46.08 -4.23 23.75
CA ASP A 58 -45.53 -4.63 25.05
C ASP A 58 -44.37 -3.70 25.46
N PHE A 59 -43.57 -3.23 24.51
CA PHE A 59 -42.41 -2.39 24.80
C PHE A 59 -42.80 -1.03 25.41
N VAL A 60 -43.95 -0.48 25.05
CA VAL A 60 -44.43 0.84 25.50
C VAL A 60 -45.44 0.76 26.66
N THR A 61 -45.75 -0.43 27.15
CA THR A 61 -46.65 -0.62 28.29
C THR A 61 -45.94 -0.20 29.59
N PRO A 62 -46.63 0.29 30.65
CA PRO A 62 -45.95 0.80 31.85
C PRO A 62 -45.72 -0.26 32.96
N SER A 63 -44.49 -0.35 33.48
CA SER A 63 -44.05 -1.14 34.66
C SER A 63 -42.74 -0.58 35.26
N SER A 64 -42.26 -1.14 36.37
CA SER A 64 -41.12 -0.62 37.14
C SER A 64 -39.74 -0.79 36.48
N GLU A 65 -39.51 -1.83 35.68
CA GLU A 65 -38.28 -2.00 34.87
C GLU A 65 -38.36 -1.24 33.50
N GLU A 66 -39.53 -0.73 33.14
CA GLU A 66 -39.87 -0.11 31.85
C GLU A 66 -39.56 1.38 31.74
N LEU A 67 -39.41 2.07 32.86
CA LEU A 67 -39.27 3.53 32.87
C LEU A 67 -38.01 4.01 32.14
N VAL A 68 -36.94 3.21 32.15
CA VAL A 68 -35.70 3.47 31.38
C VAL A 68 -35.90 3.24 29.88
N ARG A 69 -36.79 2.31 29.48
CA ARG A 69 -37.11 2.03 28.07
C ARG A 69 -37.83 3.20 27.41
N LEU A 70 -38.81 3.77 28.13
CA LEU A 70 -39.55 4.95 27.68
C LEU A 70 -38.65 6.19 27.63
N ASP A 71 -37.78 6.38 28.63
CA ASP A 71 -36.77 7.45 28.59
C ASP A 71 -35.89 7.31 27.34
N GLY A 72 -35.47 6.09 27.00
CA GLY A 72 -34.74 5.79 25.78
C GLY A 72 -35.49 6.15 24.50
N LEU A 73 -36.78 5.77 24.37
CA LEU A 73 -37.59 6.13 23.20
C LEU A 73 -37.78 7.64 23.03
N VAL A 74 -37.96 8.37 24.14
CA VAL A 74 -38.04 9.82 24.10
C VAL A 74 -36.73 10.40 23.55
N LEU A 75 -35.58 9.96 24.07
CA LEU A 75 -34.29 10.45 23.57
C LEU A 75 -34.03 10.06 22.10
N GLU A 76 -34.37 8.82 21.70
CA GLU A 76 -34.26 8.40 20.30
C GLU A 76 -35.16 9.21 19.38
N SER A 77 -36.38 9.58 19.80
CA SER A 77 -37.27 10.42 18.98
C SER A 77 -36.66 11.77 18.64
N LEU A 78 -35.91 12.36 19.58
CA LEU A 78 -35.17 13.61 19.35
C LEU A 78 -34.00 13.41 18.41
N LEU A 79 -33.25 12.31 18.56
CA LEU A 79 -32.11 12.00 17.69
C LEU A 79 -32.56 11.75 16.25
N ILE A 80 -33.63 10.97 16.07
CA ILE A 80 -34.24 10.72 14.75
C ILE A 80 -34.63 12.05 14.10
N GLN A 81 -35.27 12.94 14.85
CA GLN A 81 -35.62 14.26 14.35
C GLN A 81 -34.38 15.08 13.95
N VAL A 82 -33.35 15.13 14.79
CA VAL A 82 -32.11 15.88 14.51
C VAL A 82 -31.39 15.33 13.27
N GLU A 83 -31.33 14.01 13.09
CA GLU A 83 -30.72 13.41 11.89
C GLU A 83 -31.56 13.61 10.63
N ASN A 84 -32.90 13.60 10.74
CA ASN A 84 -33.78 13.90 9.62
C ASN A 84 -33.69 15.36 9.14
N GLU A 85 -33.24 16.27 10.00
CA GLU A 85 -32.92 17.65 9.67
C GLU A 85 -31.49 17.82 9.09
N ASN A 86 -30.64 16.80 9.16
CA ASN A 86 -29.23 16.87 8.80
C ASN A 86 -29.03 16.72 7.28
N PRO A 87 -28.66 17.78 6.53
CA PRO A 87 -28.50 17.68 5.08
C PRO A 87 -27.39 16.70 4.69
N ALA A 88 -26.30 16.66 5.45
CA ALA A 88 -25.19 15.72 5.23
C ALA A 88 -25.58 14.25 5.43
N ALA A 89 -26.67 13.97 6.17
CA ALA A 89 -27.18 12.62 6.39
C ALA A 89 -28.16 12.15 5.29
N ALA A 90 -28.47 12.99 4.29
CA ALA A 90 -29.43 12.68 3.23
C ALA A 90 -29.19 11.34 2.51
N PRO A 91 -27.94 10.90 2.21
CA PRO A 91 -27.69 9.57 1.63
C PRO A 91 -28.17 8.40 2.52
N TYR A 92 -28.28 8.63 3.82
CA TYR A 92 -28.67 7.67 4.84
C TYR A 92 -30.13 7.84 5.30
N ARG A 93 -30.93 8.66 4.60
CA ARG A 93 -32.35 8.92 4.92
C ARG A 93 -33.16 7.67 5.24
N PRO A 94 -32.99 6.51 4.55
CA PRO A 94 -33.73 5.29 4.91
C PRO A 94 -33.57 4.80 6.37
N LEU A 95 -32.55 5.28 7.10
CA LEU A 95 -32.31 4.92 8.50
C LEU A 95 -33.04 5.82 9.52
N HIS A 96 -33.50 7.00 9.09
CA HIS A 96 -34.07 8.02 9.98
C HIS A 96 -35.26 8.79 9.36
N ASP A 97 -35.82 8.28 8.26
CA ASP A 97 -36.94 8.90 7.55
C ASP A 97 -38.20 8.94 8.41
N THR A 98 -38.61 10.13 8.83
CA THR A 98 -39.82 10.31 9.65
C THR A 98 -41.09 10.44 8.83
N ASP A 99 -41.03 10.54 7.49
CA ASP A 99 -42.21 10.73 6.63
C ASP A 99 -43.28 9.63 6.79
N PRO A 100 -42.94 8.32 6.88
CA PRO A 100 -43.92 7.26 7.16
C PRO A 100 -44.58 7.43 8.52
N LEU A 101 -43.78 7.75 9.54
CA LEU A 101 -44.25 7.93 10.92
C LEU A 101 -45.17 9.15 11.04
N ALA A 102 -44.78 10.29 10.49
CA ALA A 102 -45.54 11.54 10.53
C ALA A 102 -46.90 11.46 9.81
N ARG A 103 -47.04 10.56 8.81
CA ARG A 103 -48.32 10.26 8.18
C ARG A 103 -49.26 9.42 9.05
N ALA A 104 -48.71 8.59 9.94
CA ALA A 104 -49.46 7.63 10.74
C ALA A 104 -49.86 8.17 12.13
N VAL A 105 -49.02 9.02 12.73
CA VAL A 105 -49.18 9.51 14.11
C VAL A 105 -48.90 11.02 14.18
N PRO A 106 -49.34 11.75 15.22
CA PRO A 106 -49.10 13.20 15.35
C PRO A 106 -47.65 13.52 15.75
N TRP A 107 -46.69 13.11 14.91
CA TRP A 107 -45.24 13.24 15.10
C TRP A 107 -44.80 14.70 15.28
N ASP A 108 -45.15 15.59 14.35
CA ASP A 108 -44.68 16.98 14.38
C ASP A 108 -45.15 17.72 15.63
N ARG A 109 -46.39 17.45 16.06
CA ARG A 109 -46.95 17.99 17.31
C ARG A 109 -46.19 17.46 18.51
N TYR A 110 -45.91 16.15 18.56
CA TYR A 110 -45.13 15.53 19.63
C TYR A 110 -43.71 16.10 19.70
N ILE A 111 -43.00 16.21 18.56
CA ILE A 111 -41.65 16.79 18.51
C ILE A 111 -41.68 18.25 18.96
N SER A 112 -42.54 19.10 18.39
CA SER A 112 -42.65 20.52 18.77
C SER A 112 -42.91 20.71 20.27
N CYS A 113 -43.73 19.82 20.84
CA CYS A 113 -43.96 19.72 22.27
C CYS A 113 -42.62 19.43 22.96
N MET A 114 -41.99 18.29 22.68
CA MET A 114 -40.74 17.90 23.34
C MET A 114 -39.63 18.98 23.21
N GLU A 115 -39.50 19.66 22.07
CA GLU A 115 -38.57 20.77 21.91
C GLU A 115 -38.85 21.93 22.89
N SER A 116 -40.12 22.34 23.00
CA SER A 116 -40.53 23.38 23.95
C SER A 116 -40.25 22.99 25.40
N TRP A 117 -40.39 21.72 25.74
CA TRP A 117 -40.03 21.19 27.05
C TRP A 117 -38.53 21.29 27.29
N PHE A 118 -37.69 20.74 26.41
CA PHE A 118 -36.24 20.73 26.57
C PHE A 118 -35.62 22.14 26.55
N ASN A 119 -36.25 23.10 25.86
CA ASN A 119 -35.82 24.51 25.87
C ASN A 119 -36.05 25.22 27.22
N ARG A 120 -36.91 24.69 28.10
CA ARG A 120 -37.16 25.24 29.44
C ARG A 120 -36.24 24.66 30.51
N LEU A 121 -35.55 23.56 30.19
CA LEU A 121 -34.64 22.89 31.12
C LEU A 121 -33.28 23.60 31.14
N PRO A 122 -32.44 23.34 32.18
CA PRO A 122 -31.10 23.90 32.24
C PRO A 122 -30.30 23.61 30.96
N PRO A 123 -29.49 24.55 30.46
CA PRO A 123 -28.65 24.32 29.28
C PRO A 123 -27.55 23.28 29.57
N VAL A 124 -26.98 22.71 28.51
CA VAL A 124 -25.76 21.89 28.59
C VAL A 124 -24.60 22.81 29.01
N PRO A 125 -24.00 22.66 30.21
CA PRO A 125 -23.02 23.59 30.76
C PRO A 125 -21.84 23.90 29.83
N GLU A 126 -21.36 22.88 29.12
CA GLU A 126 -20.19 22.93 28.24
C GLU A 126 -20.44 23.77 26.98
N THR A 127 -21.71 23.93 26.57
CA THR A 127 -22.07 24.72 25.38
C THR A 127 -22.92 25.95 25.68
N GLY A 128 -23.51 26.02 26.87
CA GLY A 128 -24.45 27.08 27.25
C GLY A 128 -25.79 27.04 26.49
N MET A 129 -26.08 25.98 25.75
CA MET A 129 -27.26 25.86 24.89
C MET A 129 -28.26 24.80 25.39
N PRO A 130 -29.55 24.90 25.03
CA PRO A 130 -30.51 23.81 25.21
C PRO A 130 -30.06 22.51 24.53
N LEU A 131 -30.50 21.35 25.03
CA LEU A 131 -30.03 20.04 24.56
C LEU A 131 -30.13 19.88 23.03
N LEU A 132 -31.29 20.18 22.41
CA LEU A 132 -31.44 20.02 20.96
C LEU A 132 -30.59 21.01 20.17
N GLU A 133 -30.44 22.23 20.68
CA GLU A 133 -29.58 23.24 20.06
C GLU A 133 -28.11 22.83 20.12
N THR A 134 -27.68 22.22 21.24
CA THR A 134 -26.39 21.54 21.34
C THR A 134 -26.29 20.49 20.24
N LEU A 135 -27.23 19.54 20.15
CA LEU A 135 -27.18 18.45 19.14
C LEU A 135 -27.12 18.95 17.69
N ARG A 136 -27.74 20.09 17.38
CA ARG A 136 -27.74 20.72 16.05
C ARG A 136 -26.47 21.53 15.74
N GLN A 137 -25.61 21.83 16.71
CA GLN A 137 -24.39 22.61 16.49
C GLN A 137 -23.49 22.06 15.37
N PRO A 138 -23.17 20.75 15.33
CA PRO A 138 -22.30 20.21 14.30
C PRO A 138 -22.93 20.38 12.92
N ILE A 139 -24.23 20.09 12.82
CA ILE A 139 -25.01 20.23 11.58
C ILE A 139 -24.98 21.68 11.08
N ARG A 140 -25.14 22.68 11.95
CA ARG A 140 -25.07 24.09 11.56
C ARG A 140 -23.66 24.53 11.15
N ALA A 141 -22.63 24.00 11.80
CA ALA A 141 -21.25 24.33 11.50
C ALA A 141 -20.81 23.73 10.16
N CYS A 142 -21.27 22.52 9.84
CA CYS A 142 -20.90 21.77 8.65
C CYS A 142 -22.14 21.07 8.04
N PRO A 143 -23.06 21.82 7.40
CA PRO A 143 -24.35 21.29 6.96
C PRO A 143 -24.25 20.22 5.88
N ASP A 144 -23.21 20.29 5.05
CA ASP A 144 -23.05 19.45 3.86
C ASP A 144 -21.94 18.39 4.01
N SER A 145 -21.38 18.21 5.22
CA SER A 145 -20.25 17.29 5.45
C SER A 145 -20.30 16.59 6.80
N LEU A 146 -20.51 15.27 6.80
CA LEU A 146 -20.43 14.44 8.00
C LEU A 146 -19.01 14.43 8.59
N GLU A 147 -17.98 14.51 7.75
CA GLU A 147 -16.59 14.65 8.18
C GLU A 147 -16.39 15.94 8.99
N GLY A 148 -16.84 17.08 8.45
CA GLY A 148 -16.78 18.36 9.14
C GLY A 148 -17.58 18.37 10.45
N GLN A 149 -18.74 17.71 10.48
CA GLN A 149 -19.53 17.54 11.70
C GLN A 149 -18.77 16.74 12.76
N LEU A 150 -18.09 15.66 12.38
CA LEU A 150 -17.26 14.85 13.27
C LEU A 150 -16.06 15.63 13.80
N GLU A 151 -15.38 16.41 12.96
CA GLU A 151 -14.29 17.29 13.37
C GLU A 151 -14.75 18.36 14.37
N PHE A 152 -15.91 18.96 14.13
CA PHE A 152 -16.52 19.90 15.06
C PHE A 152 -16.78 19.24 16.41
N ILE A 153 -17.37 18.04 16.43
CA ILE A 153 -17.66 17.28 17.66
C ILE A 153 -16.35 16.99 18.41
N LEU A 154 -15.32 16.49 17.73
CA LEU A 154 -14.02 16.18 18.33
C LEU A 154 -13.35 17.41 18.96
N LYS A 155 -13.53 18.59 18.35
CA LYS A 155 -12.95 19.84 18.82
C LYS A 155 -13.75 20.48 19.96
N VAL A 156 -15.08 20.60 19.80
CA VAL A 156 -15.95 21.40 20.66
C VAL A 156 -16.56 20.57 21.79
N TRP A 157 -16.86 19.29 21.55
CA TRP A 157 -17.51 18.42 22.54
C TRP A 157 -16.53 17.49 23.27
N SER A 158 -15.22 17.74 23.19
CA SER A 158 -14.21 16.91 23.85
C SER A 158 -14.46 16.73 25.35
N ALA A 159 -15.01 17.75 26.04
CA ALA A 159 -15.37 17.67 27.46
C ALA A 159 -16.67 16.89 27.74
N LEU A 160 -17.54 16.74 26.75
CA LEU A 160 -18.82 16.02 26.85
C LEU A 160 -18.67 14.52 26.54
N LEU A 161 -17.53 14.11 25.99
CA LEU A 161 -17.32 12.78 25.44
C LEU A 161 -16.33 11.99 26.30
N PRO A 162 -16.58 10.70 26.56
CA PRO A 162 -15.61 9.84 27.22
C PRO A 162 -14.33 9.74 26.40
N ALA A 163 -13.20 9.50 27.07
CA ALA A 163 -11.92 9.32 26.38
C ALA A 163 -11.98 8.24 25.29
N GLU A 164 -12.68 7.13 25.55
CA GLU A 164 -12.93 6.02 24.61
C GLU A 164 -13.63 6.48 23.32
N PHE A 165 -14.52 7.47 23.40
CA PHE A 165 -15.21 7.99 22.21
C PHE A 165 -14.25 8.71 21.27
N ARG A 166 -13.20 9.34 21.82
CA ARG A 166 -12.18 10.01 21.02
C ARG A 166 -11.44 9.01 20.13
N GLU A 167 -11.13 7.82 20.64
CA GLU A 167 -10.47 6.77 19.86
C GLU A 167 -11.36 6.30 18.71
N ILE A 168 -12.63 5.99 19.00
CA ILE A 168 -13.62 5.59 18.00
C ILE A 168 -13.82 6.67 16.94
N ALA A 169 -13.93 7.93 17.37
CA ALA A 169 -14.12 9.06 16.46
C ALA A 169 -12.89 9.34 15.59
N LEU A 170 -11.68 9.12 16.10
CA LEU A 170 -10.46 9.18 15.28
C LEU A 170 -10.45 8.09 14.22
N VAL A 171 -10.80 6.84 14.57
CA VAL A 171 -10.93 5.76 13.58
C VAL A 171 -11.97 6.12 12.52
N ALA A 172 -13.17 6.56 12.94
CA ALA A 172 -14.23 6.98 12.02
C ALA A 172 -13.80 8.12 11.09
N ARG A 173 -13.07 9.12 11.61
CA ARG A 173 -12.48 10.20 10.80
C ARG A 173 -11.51 9.63 9.76
N GLY A 174 -10.64 8.70 10.17
CA GLY A 174 -9.69 8.06 9.26
C GLY A 174 -10.40 7.30 8.13
N VAL A 175 -11.47 6.56 8.45
CA VAL A 175 -12.27 5.85 7.45
C VAL A 175 -12.94 6.83 6.48
N LEU A 176 -13.53 7.92 6.97
CA LEU A 176 -14.15 8.94 6.11
C LEU A 176 -13.14 9.60 5.18
N LEU A 177 -11.97 9.96 5.68
CA LEU A 177 -10.87 10.52 4.88
C LEU A 177 -10.38 9.53 3.81
N GLU A 178 -10.32 8.24 4.14
CA GLU A 178 -9.93 7.19 3.21
C GLU A 178 -10.92 7.02 2.06
N GLU A 179 -12.23 7.14 2.35
CA GLU A 179 -13.34 7.02 1.39
C GLU A 179 -13.43 8.23 0.44
N THR A 180 -13.21 9.44 0.96
CA THR A 180 -13.28 10.69 0.17
C THR A 180 -11.96 11.04 -0.54
N ALA A 181 -10.87 10.31 -0.25
CA ALA A 181 -9.57 10.57 -0.85
C ALA A 181 -9.58 10.39 -2.37
N LEU A 182 -9.29 11.48 -3.10
CA LEU A 182 -9.03 11.45 -4.53
C LEU A 182 -7.66 10.79 -4.78
N ARG A 183 -7.69 9.52 -5.17
CA ARG A 183 -6.49 8.77 -5.54
C ARG A 183 -6.19 8.99 -7.02
N GLY A 184 -5.27 9.91 -7.31
CA GLY A 184 -4.86 10.24 -8.67
C GLY A 184 -4.26 9.05 -9.42
N ILE A 185 -4.44 9.03 -10.74
CA ILE A 185 -3.79 8.06 -11.64
C ILE A 185 -2.46 8.67 -12.07
N GLY A 186 -1.38 8.34 -11.34
CA GLY A 186 -0.02 8.65 -11.76
C GLY A 186 0.90 9.16 -10.64
N PRO A 187 2.22 9.18 -10.89
CA PRO A 187 3.19 9.72 -9.94
C PRO A 187 2.94 11.22 -9.76
N GLY A 188 2.80 11.66 -8.50
CA GLY A 188 2.60 13.07 -8.14
C GLY A 188 3.69 14.02 -8.64
N GLY A 189 3.51 15.32 -8.38
CA GLY A 189 4.48 16.36 -8.76
C GLY A 189 5.90 16.05 -8.27
N ARG A 190 6.91 16.35 -9.10
CA ARG A 190 8.31 15.95 -8.88
C ARG A 190 9.14 17.15 -8.43
N GLU A 191 9.62 17.09 -7.20
CA GLU A 191 10.42 18.13 -6.57
C GLU A 191 11.91 17.77 -6.54
N ALA A 192 12.77 18.78 -6.32
CA ALA A 192 14.19 18.53 -6.09
C ALA A 192 14.40 17.85 -4.72
N LEU A 193 15.42 16.98 -4.60
CA LEU A 193 15.73 16.35 -3.32
C LEU A 193 15.98 17.43 -2.26
N SER A 194 15.20 17.38 -1.18
CA SER A 194 15.29 18.25 -0.02
C SER A 194 15.47 17.39 1.23
N PHE A 195 16.38 17.81 2.12
CA PHE A 195 16.72 17.10 3.35
C PHE A 195 16.36 17.93 4.61
N ARG A 196 15.37 18.82 4.51
CA ARG A 196 15.07 19.86 5.53
C ARG A 196 13.81 19.63 6.37
N ASP A 197 13.20 18.45 6.35
CA ASP A 197 11.92 18.20 7.03
C ASP A 197 12.04 17.66 8.46
N GLN A 198 10.96 17.83 9.24
CA GLN A 198 10.84 17.41 10.64
C GLN A 198 11.08 15.90 10.79
N GLN A 199 12.19 15.54 11.45
CA GLN A 199 12.58 14.16 11.69
C GLN A 199 11.61 13.49 12.68
N GLU A 200 10.76 12.59 12.18
CA GLU A 200 9.92 11.77 13.05
C GLU A 200 10.76 10.78 13.85
N TYR A 201 11.73 10.10 13.22
CA TYR A 201 12.68 9.17 13.86
C TYR A 201 14.09 9.74 13.87
N ALA A 202 14.94 9.25 14.78
CA ALA A 202 16.36 9.58 14.75
C ALA A 202 17.00 9.04 13.46
N GLU A 203 17.73 9.89 12.75
CA GLU A 203 18.42 9.55 11.51
C GLU A 203 19.95 9.64 11.70
N PRO A 204 20.55 8.70 12.46
CA PRO A 204 21.99 8.67 12.63
C PRO A 204 22.70 8.47 11.29
N GLU A 205 23.96 8.85 11.26
CA GLU A 205 24.88 8.50 10.18
C GLU A 205 25.45 7.11 10.43
N ALA A 206 25.03 6.14 9.63
CA ALA A 206 25.33 4.72 9.78
C ALA A 206 25.59 4.07 8.40
N PHE A 207 26.39 4.75 7.58
CA PHE A 207 26.85 4.23 6.29
C PHE A 207 27.54 2.87 6.44
N THR A 208 27.20 1.92 5.57
CA THR A 208 27.94 0.66 5.47
C THR A 208 29.19 0.88 4.62
N PRO A 209 30.38 0.44 5.07
CA PRO A 209 31.61 0.58 4.30
C PRO A 209 31.58 -0.30 3.05
N ASP A 210 32.02 0.25 1.92
CA ASP A 210 32.15 -0.48 0.67
C ASP A 210 33.36 -1.44 0.71
N LYS A 211 33.29 -2.51 -0.08
CA LYS A 211 34.45 -3.33 -0.46
C LYS A 211 35.09 -2.76 -1.73
N ASP A 212 36.37 -3.04 -1.97
CA ASP A 212 37.16 -2.47 -3.08
C ASP A 212 36.50 -2.59 -4.46
N TRP A 213 35.72 -3.64 -4.70
CA TRP A 213 35.03 -3.85 -5.97
C TRP A 213 33.71 -3.08 -6.11
N MET A 214 33.07 -2.69 -5.01
CA MET A 214 31.72 -2.11 -5.00
C MET A 214 31.63 -0.73 -5.65
N PRO A 215 32.60 0.21 -5.46
CA PRO A 215 32.60 1.49 -6.16
C PRO A 215 32.74 1.37 -7.69
N ASN A 216 33.29 0.25 -8.17
CA ASN A 216 33.64 0.05 -9.58
C ASN A 216 32.55 -0.68 -10.37
N VAL A 217 31.36 -0.93 -9.79
CA VAL A 217 30.30 -1.69 -10.45
C VAL A 217 29.65 -0.89 -11.58
N VAL A 218 29.57 -1.51 -12.75
CA VAL A 218 28.83 -1.07 -13.93
C VAL A 218 27.84 -2.17 -14.29
N LEU A 219 26.55 -1.88 -14.10
CA LEU A 219 25.49 -2.89 -14.09
C LEU A 219 24.73 -2.91 -15.42
N MET A 220 24.58 -4.10 -16.01
CA MET A 220 23.67 -4.36 -17.12
C MET A 220 22.44 -5.12 -16.61
N ALA A 221 21.24 -4.59 -16.87
CA ALA A 221 19.97 -5.25 -16.55
C ALA A 221 19.46 -6.04 -17.77
N LYS A 222 19.05 -7.30 -17.57
CA LYS A 222 18.43 -8.14 -18.61
C LYS A 222 17.20 -8.87 -18.06
N SER A 223 16.03 -8.64 -18.68
CA SER A 223 14.89 -9.56 -18.58
C SER A 223 15.27 -10.92 -19.16
N VAL A 224 15.34 -11.96 -18.32
CA VAL A 224 15.98 -13.23 -18.67
C VAL A 224 15.28 -13.92 -19.83
N TYR A 225 13.96 -14.14 -19.76
CA TYR A 225 13.24 -14.86 -20.83
C TYR A 225 13.32 -14.14 -22.18
N VAL A 226 13.12 -12.82 -22.17
CA VAL A 226 13.25 -12.00 -23.37
C VAL A 226 14.67 -12.05 -23.93
N TRP A 227 15.67 -11.99 -23.06
CA TRP A 227 17.07 -12.06 -23.48
C TRP A 227 17.40 -13.42 -24.11
N LEU A 228 16.97 -14.53 -23.52
CA LEU A 228 17.20 -15.87 -24.06
C LEU A 228 16.49 -16.08 -25.41
N ASP A 229 15.29 -15.53 -25.59
CA ASP A 229 14.59 -15.50 -26.89
C ASP A 229 15.38 -14.70 -27.94
N GLN A 230 15.83 -13.50 -27.62
CA GLN A 230 16.65 -12.68 -28.52
C GLN A 230 17.98 -13.37 -28.89
N LEU A 231 18.63 -14.01 -27.91
CA LEU A 231 19.84 -14.80 -28.17
C LEU A 231 19.54 -15.99 -29.07
N SER A 232 18.39 -16.65 -28.89
CA SER A 232 17.98 -17.77 -29.74
C SER A 232 17.89 -17.34 -31.21
N ARG A 233 17.25 -16.20 -31.46
CA ARG A 233 17.13 -15.61 -32.80
C ARG A 233 18.48 -15.21 -33.36
N ARG A 234 19.33 -14.55 -32.56
CA ARG A 234 20.66 -14.11 -32.98
C ARG A 234 21.57 -15.26 -33.41
N TYR A 235 21.61 -16.32 -32.61
CA TYR A 235 22.53 -17.45 -32.82
C TYR A 235 21.93 -18.57 -33.66
N GLY A 236 20.66 -18.46 -34.08
CA GLY A 236 19.99 -19.45 -34.90
C GLY A 236 19.83 -20.82 -34.23
N ARG A 237 19.80 -20.87 -32.89
CA ARG A 237 19.63 -22.10 -32.10
C ARG A 237 18.76 -21.84 -30.87
N SER A 238 18.06 -22.86 -30.37
CA SER A 238 17.24 -22.69 -29.16
C SER A 238 18.11 -22.47 -27.93
N ILE A 239 17.90 -21.36 -27.23
CA ILE A 239 18.52 -20.96 -25.97
C ILE A 239 17.37 -20.65 -25.00
N THR A 240 17.14 -21.56 -24.06
CA THR A 240 16.01 -21.51 -23.11
C THR A 240 16.47 -21.60 -21.66
N ARG A 241 17.74 -21.94 -21.43
CA ARG A 241 18.35 -22.11 -20.11
C ARG A 241 19.57 -21.21 -19.92
N LEU A 242 19.92 -20.94 -18.67
CA LEU A 242 21.04 -20.07 -18.30
C LEU A 242 22.40 -20.63 -18.74
N ASP A 243 22.58 -21.94 -18.68
CA ASP A 243 23.80 -22.66 -19.14
C ASP A 243 23.99 -22.59 -20.66
N GLN A 244 22.95 -22.23 -21.42
CA GLN A 244 23.00 -22.15 -22.88
C GLN A 244 23.42 -20.77 -23.41
N VAL A 245 23.53 -19.76 -22.52
CA VAL A 245 24.02 -18.41 -22.88
C VAL A 245 25.42 -18.53 -23.49
N PRO A 246 25.61 -18.10 -24.76
CA PRO A 246 26.89 -18.23 -25.46
C PRO A 246 28.01 -17.44 -24.76
N ASP A 247 29.22 -17.98 -24.82
CA ASP A 247 30.40 -17.36 -24.23
C ASP A 247 30.74 -16.02 -24.91
N GLU A 248 30.45 -15.91 -26.21
CA GLU A 248 30.64 -14.68 -26.98
C GLU A 248 29.79 -13.51 -26.46
N GLU A 249 28.63 -13.80 -25.87
CA GLU A 249 27.78 -12.77 -25.25
C GLU A 249 28.37 -12.28 -23.93
N LEU A 250 28.94 -13.18 -23.13
CA LEU A 250 29.64 -12.81 -21.90
C LEU A 250 30.92 -12.03 -22.21
N ASP A 251 31.66 -12.45 -23.25
CA ASP A 251 32.84 -11.72 -23.74
C ASP A 251 32.47 -10.32 -24.23
N ARG A 252 31.31 -10.18 -24.87
CA ARG A 252 30.79 -8.89 -25.34
C ARG A 252 30.45 -7.97 -24.19
N LEU A 253 29.73 -8.46 -23.17
CA LEU A 253 29.43 -7.69 -21.95
C LEU A 253 30.71 -7.20 -21.24
N ALA A 254 31.68 -8.09 -21.07
CA ALA A 254 32.96 -7.75 -20.44
C ALA A 254 33.74 -6.70 -21.26
N ARG A 255 33.81 -6.86 -22.59
CA ARG A 255 34.46 -5.90 -23.50
C ARG A 255 33.81 -4.51 -23.46
N TRP A 256 32.50 -4.50 -23.28
CA TRP A 256 31.71 -3.30 -23.10
C TRP A 256 31.95 -2.61 -21.75
N GLY A 257 32.68 -3.24 -20.83
CA GLY A 257 33.02 -2.71 -19.51
C GLY A 257 31.98 -3.01 -18.43
N PHE A 258 30.96 -3.82 -18.75
CA PHE A 258 30.02 -4.31 -17.74
C PHE A 258 30.72 -5.37 -16.89
N ASN A 259 30.71 -5.18 -15.57
CA ASN A 259 31.26 -6.13 -14.59
C ASN A 259 30.19 -6.63 -13.60
N ALA A 260 28.92 -6.31 -13.87
CA ALA A 260 27.77 -6.88 -13.21
C ALA A 260 26.61 -7.10 -14.19
N LEU A 261 25.90 -8.21 -14.03
CA LEU A 261 24.75 -8.61 -14.84
C LEU A 261 23.57 -8.92 -13.93
N TRP A 262 22.56 -8.06 -13.94
CA TRP A 262 21.29 -8.26 -13.25
C TRP A 262 20.31 -9.04 -14.12
N LEU A 263 19.95 -10.21 -13.62
CA LEU A 263 19.02 -11.15 -14.26
C LEU A 263 17.63 -10.99 -13.62
N ILE A 264 16.72 -10.32 -14.34
CA ILE A 264 15.36 -10.07 -13.87
C ILE A 264 14.50 -11.31 -14.13
N GLY A 265 13.80 -11.77 -13.09
CA GLY A 265 12.90 -12.91 -13.16
C GLY A 265 13.60 -14.27 -13.14
N LEU A 266 14.64 -14.37 -12.31
CA LEU A 266 15.47 -15.55 -12.07
C LEU A 266 14.78 -16.65 -11.22
N TRP A 267 13.88 -16.22 -10.34
CA TRP A 267 13.27 -17.08 -9.32
C TRP A 267 12.03 -17.81 -9.82
N GLU A 268 11.69 -18.92 -9.18
CA GLU A 268 10.48 -19.70 -9.46
C GLU A 268 9.22 -18.87 -9.20
N ARG A 269 8.39 -18.74 -10.23
CA ARG A 269 7.23 -17.83 -10.23
C ARG A 269 5.95 -18.56 -9.88
N SER A 270 4.99 -17.84 -9.32
CA SER A 270 3.67 -18.36 -9.02
C SER A 270 2.91 -18.67 -10.33
N PRO A 271 2.55 -19.94 -10.62
CA PRO A 271 1.78 -20.28 -11.81
C PRO A 271 0.40 -19.59 -11.84
N VAL A 272 -0.16 -19.27 -10.68
CA VAL A 272 -1.46 -18.59 -10.59
C VAL A 272 -1.39 -17.16 -11.16
N SER A 273 -0.25 -16.48 -11.03
CA SER A 273 -0.03 -15.16 -11.63
C SER A 273 -0.19 -15.17 -13.16
N ARG A 274 0.24 -16.26 -13.81
CA ARG A 274 0.06 -16.49 -15.25
C ARG A 274 -1.39 -16.74 -15.59
N ASP A 275 -2.03 -17.64 -14.84
CA ASP A 275 -3.38 -18.11 -15.12
C ASP A 275 -4.40 -16.97 -15.02
N ILE A 276 -4.24 -16.08 -14.03
CA ILE A 276 -5.03 -14.84 -13.93
C ILE A 276 -4.91 -13.99 -15.19
N LYS A 277 -3.69 -13.71 -15.65
CA LYS A 277 -3.46 -12.87 -16.85
C LYS A 277 -4.06 -13.48 -18.11
N ARG A 278 -4.00 -14.80 -18.24
CA ARG A 278 -4.62 -15.54 -19.36
C ARG A 278 -6.14 -15.48 -19.32
N MET A 279 -6.74 -15.63 -18.14
CA MET A 279 -8.19 -15.46 -17.95
C MET A 279 -8.64 -14.02 -18.24
N MET A 280 -7.78 -13.03 -17.97
CA MET A 280 -8.01 -11.61 -18.28
C MET A 280 -7.73 -11.22 -19.74
N GLY A 281 -7.47 -12.19 -20.62
CA GLY A 281 -7.39 -11.99 -22.08
C GLY A 281 -5.98 -11.90 -22.66
N ASN A 282 -4.92 -12.19 -21.90
CA ASN A 282 -3.55 -12.27 -22.43
C ASN A 282 -3.06 -13.74 -22.46
N PRO A 283 -3.34 -14.51 -23.54
CA PRO A 283 -3.02 -15.94 -23.61
C PRO A 283 -1.52 -16.24 -23.62
N GLU A 284 -0.69 -15.29 -24.06
CA GLU A 284 0.77 -15.43 -24.13
C GLU A 284 1.49 -14.98 -22.85
N ALA A 285 0.77 -14.39 -21.88
CA ALA A 285 1.35 -13.96 -20.62
C ALA A 285 2.01 -15.12 -19.88
N GLU A 286 3.17 -14.82 -19.28
CA GLU A 286 3.81 -15.62 -18.24
C GLU A 286 3.49 -15.07 -16.84
N ALA A 287 3.83 -15.82 -15.81
CA ALA A 287 3.81 -15.32 -14.43
C ALA A 287 4.73 -14.09 -14.30
N SER A 288 4.27 -13.10 -13.53
CA SER A 288 5.07 -11.91 -13.23
C SER A 288 6.37 -12.32 -12.54
N ALA A 289 7.50 -11.73 -12.95
CA ALA A 289 8.80 -11.91 -12.31
C ALA A 289 8.81 -11.59 -10.80
N TYR A 290 7.83 -10.82 -10.31
CA TYR A 290 7.72 -10.44 -8.89
C TYR A 290 6.58 -11.15 -8.14
N SER A 291 5.79 -11.99 -8.82
CA SER A 291 4.85 -12.89 -8.15
C SER A 291 5.51 -14.25 -7.96
N LEU A 292 6.23 -14.41 -6.85
CA LEU A 292 7.11 -15.55 -6.61
C LEU A 292 6.40 -16.72 -5.94
N TYR A 293 6.73 -17.94 -6.37
CA TYR A 293 6.38 -19.15 -5.63
C TYR A 293 7.38 -19.38 -4.49
N ASP A 294 8.68 -19.27 -4.80
CA ASP A 294 9.79 -19.27 -3.85
C ASP A 294 11.09 -18.70 -4.48
N TYR A 295 12.13 -18.48 -3.68
CA TYR A 295 13.45 -18.00 -4.08
C TYR A 295 14.41 -19.10 -4.57
N ASP A 296 13.85 -20.15 -5.18
CA ASP A 296 14.60 -21.17 -5.91
C ASP A 296 14.85 -20.69 -7.36
N ILE A 297 15.97 -21.05 -7.97
CA ILE A 297 16.20 -20.74 -9.41
C ILE A 297 15.14 -21.46 -10.25
N ALA A 298 14.48 -20.73 -11.14
CA ALA A 298 13.37 -21.28 -11.92
C ALA A 298 13.76 -22.56 -12.67
N ALA A 299 12.93 -23.59 -12.55
CA ALA A 299 13.24 -24.91 -13.10
C ALA A 299 13.33 -24.90 -14.64
N ASP A 300 12.52 -24.08 -15.30
CA ASP A 300 12.52 -23.94 -16.76
C ASP A 300 13.73 -23.15 -17.29
N LEU A 301 14.35 -22.30 -16.46
CA LEU A 301 15.67 -21.70 -16.72
C LEU A 301 16.85 -22.67 -16.51
N GLY A 302 16.55 -23.88 -16.04
CA GLY A 302 17.50 -24.95 -15.83
C GLY A 302 17.97 -25.15 -14.40
N GLY A 303 17.35 -24.45 -13.45
CA GLY A 303 17.58 -24.60 -12.01
C GLY A 303 18.99 -24.22 -11.58
N GLU A 304 19.32 -24.65 -10.35
CA GLU A 304 20.58 -24.31 -9.68
C GLU A 304 21.82 -24.64 -10.51
N SER A 305 21.86 -25.79 -11.20
CA SER A 305 23.03 -26.18 -11.99
C SER A 305 23.30 -25.23 -13.16
N ALA A 306 22.25 -24.79 -13.85
CA ALA A 306 22.38 -23.88 -14.98
C ALA A 306 22.82 -22.47 -14.53
N PHE A 307 22.30 -22.03 -13.39
CA PHE A 307 22.73 -20.77 -12.77
C PHE A 307 24.20 -20.81 -12.36
N HIS A 308 24.66 -21.86 -11.70
CA HIS A 308 26.06 -21.99 -11.27
C HIS A 308 27.03 -22.00 -12.46
N ASP A 309 26.69 -22.71 -13.54
CA ASP A 309 27.49 -22.71 -14.77
C ASP A 309 27.63 -21.29 -15.35
N LEU A 310 26.50 -20.58 -15.51
CA LEU A 310 26.51 -19.19 -16.00
C LEU A 310 27.31 -18.27 -15.07
N ALA A 311 27.11 -18.39 -13.76
CA ALA A 311 27.80 -17.60 -12.75
C ALA A 311 29.32 -17.79 -12.82
N GLU A 312 29.79 -19.03 -12.96
CA GLU A 312 31.22 -19.33 -13.08
C GLU A 312 31.81 -18.76 -14.37
N ARG A 313 31.13 -18.95 -15.51
CA ARG A 313 31.59 -18.43 -16.81
C ARG A 313 31.60 -16.91 -16.87
N ALA A 314 30.62 -16.26 -16.24
CA ALA A 314 30.57 -14.80 -16.09
C ALA A 314 31.68 -14.30 -15.16
N TRP A 315 31.91 -14.98 -14.03
CA TRP A 315 32.93 -14.62 -13.05
C TRP A 315 34.34 -14.68 -13.63
N ARG A 316 34.66 -15.69 -14.45
CA ARG A 316 35.94 -15.79 -15.17
C ARG A 316 36.23 -14.58 -16.07
N ARG A 317 35.20 -13.82 -16.45
CA ARG A 317 35.25 -12.59 -17.26
C ARG A 317 35.13 -11.32 -16.43
N GLY A 318 35.15 -11.43 -15.10
CA GLY A 318 34.99 -10.31 -14.17
C GLY A 318 33.54 -9.83 -14.00
N VAL A 319 32.55 -10.57 -14.51
CA VAL A 319 31.13 -10.21 -14.44
C VAL A 319 30.47 -10.92 -13.25
N ARG A 320 29.96 -10.14 -12.29
CA ARG A 320 29.18 -10.63 -11.14
C ARG A 320 27.72 -10.76 -11.51
N LEU A 321 27.05 -11.84 -11.11
CA LEU A 321 25.60 -11.92 -11.24
C LEU A 321 24.92 -11.10 -10.14
N ALA A 322 23.80 -10.48 -10.50
CA ALA A 322 22.91 -9.77 -9.61
C ALA A 322 21.49 -10.33 -9.74
N GLY A 323 20.76 -10.36 -8.62
CA GLY A 323 19.38 -10.83 -8.57
C GLY A 323 18.46 -9.82 -7.88
N ASP A 324 17.18 -9.91 -8.21
CA ASP A 324 16.12 -9.19 -7.48
C ASP A 324 15.81 -9.87 -6.16
N MET A 325 15.32 -9.09 -5.21
CA MET A 325 14.61 -9.59 -4.04
C MET A 325 13.39 -8.72 -3.81
N VAL A 326 12.23 -9.34 -3.63
CA VAL A 326 10.95 -8.69 -3.33
C VAL A 326 10.53 -9.10 -1.91
N PRO A 327 10.98 -8.37 -0.86
CA PRO A 327 10.69 -8.76 0.52
C PRO A 327 9.28 -8.37 0.98
N ASN A 328 8.55 -7.55 0.24
CA ASN A 328 7.25 -7.02 0.68
C ASN A 328 6.12 -8.07 0.62
N HIS A 329 6.16 -8.97 -0.36
CA HIS A 329 5.07 -9.90 -0.66
C HIS A 329 5.58 -11.19 -1.30
N MET A 330 4.72 -12.19 -1.38
CA MET A 330 4.89 -13.41 -2.19
C MET A 330 3.78 -13.50 -3.24
N GLY A 331 3.85 -14.44 -4.18
CA GLY A 331 2.69 -14.74 -5.04
C GLY A 331 1.50 -15.27 -4.24
N ILE A 332 0.26 -15.01 -4.70
CA ILE A 332 -0.96 -15.52 -4.01
C ILE A 332 -1.00 -17.04 -3.90
N TYR A 333 -0.24 -17.72 -4.77
CA TYR A 333 0.13 -19.11 -4.61
C TYR A 333 1.65 -19.21 -4.48
N SER A 334 2.11 -19.48 -3.26
CA SER A 334 3.52 -19.61 -2.91
C SER A 334 3.69 -20.67 -1.83
N ARG A 335 4.93 -21.16 -1.63
CA ARG A 335 5.24 -22.10 -0.54
C ARG A 335 4.77 -21.53 0.81
N TRP A 336 4.98 -20.24 1.02
CA TRP A 336 4.63 -19.55 2.27
C TRP A 336 3.13 -19.43 2.48
N ILE A 337 2.33 -19.17 1.44
CA ILE A 337 0.86 -19.15 1.58
C ILE A 337 0.33 -20.52 2.03
N VAL A 338 0.92 -21.59 1.50
CA VAL A 338 0.46 -22.95 1.77
C VAL A 338 0.90 -23.44 3.16
N GLU A 339 2.13 -23.11 3.57
CA GLU A 339 2.72 -23.61 4.82
C GLU A 339 2.49 -22.67 6.01
N HIS A 340 2.41 -21.37 5.76
CA HIS A 340 2.34 -20.30 6.77
C HIS A 340 1.33 -19.20 6.38
N PRO A 341 0.03 -19.52 6.19
CA PRO A 341 -0.97 -18.52 5.84
C PRO A 341 -1.14 -17.42 6.90
N ASP A 342 -0.71 -17.65 8.14
CA ASP A 342 -0.67 -16.70 9.26
C ASP A 342 0.38 -15.59 9.10
N TRP A 343 1.40 -15.79 8.25
CA TRP A 343 2.46 -14.79 8.00
C TRP A 343 2.02 -13.58 7.17
N PHE A 344 0.80 -13.63 6.62
CA PHE A 344 0.29 -12.61 5.70
C PHE A 344 -0.68 -11.65 6.38
N MET A 345 -0.74 -10.42 5.87
CA MET A 345 -1.69 -9.41 6.30
C MET A 345 -3.11 -9.87 5.95
N GLN A 346 -4.00 -9.99 6.94
CA GLN A 346 -5.30 -10.64 6.72
C GLN A 346 -6.39 -10.23 7.71
N THR A 347 -7.64 -10.52 7.33
CA THR A 347 -8.85 -10.39 8.16
C THR A 347 -9.68 -11.67 8.15
N ALA A 348 -10.51 -11.84 9.18
CA ALA A 348 -11.42 -12.99 9.30
C ALA A 348 -12.70 -12.84 8.47
N SER A 349 -13.08 -11.60 8.14
CA SER A 349 -14.24 -11.25 7.31
C SER A 349 -13.80 -10.38 6.13
N PRO A 350 -14.56 -10.35 5.02
CA PRO A 350 -14.26 -9.43 3.93
C PRO A 350 -14.20 -7.99 4.45
N PRO A 351 -13.23 -7.17 4.01
CA PRO A 351 -13.12 -5.78 4.45
C PRO A 351 -14.29 -4.92 3.99
N PHE A 352 -14.95 -5.30 2.89
CA PHE A 352 -16.12 -4.60 2.37
C PHE A 352 -17.32 -5.56 2.28
N PRO A 353 -18.51 -5.18 2.78
CA PRO A 353 -19.71 -6.02 2.71
C PRO A 353 -20.14 -6.41 1.30
N GLY A 354 -19.75 -5.61 0.29
CA GLY A 354 -20.06 -5.86 -1.12
C GLY A 354 -19.18 -6.90 -1.79
N TYR A 355 -18.05 -7.29 -1.19
CA TYR A 355 -17.08 -8.20 -1.81
C TYR A 355 -17.66 -9.59 -2.01
N ARG A 356 -17.42 -10.14 -3.20
CA ARG A 356 -17.87 -11.46 -3.60
C ARG A 356 -16.71 -12.24 -4.19
N PHE A 357 -16.73 -13.56 -4.00
CA PHE A 357 -15.63 -14.46 -4.37
C PHE A 357 -16.22 -15.69 -5.07
N ASN A 358 -16.97 -15.46 -6.15
CA ASN A 358 -17.68 -16.49 -6.93
C ASN A 358 -16.90 -16.96 -8.16
N GLY A 359 -15.75 -16.34 -8.44
CA GLY A 359 -14.84 -16.72 -9.51
C GLY A 359 -14.27 -18.15 -9.37
N PRO A 360 -13.47 -18.59 -10.35
CA PRO A 360 -12.86 -19.91 -10.32
C PRO A 360 -11.89 -20.05 -9.15
N ASP A 361 -11.75 -21.28 -8.65
CA ASP A 361 -10.67 -21.62 -7.72
C ASP A 361 -9.35 -21.65 -8.48
N LEU A 362 -8.43 -20.78 -8.08
CA LEU A 362 -7.14 -20.61 -8.72
C LEU A 362 -6.06 -21.52 -8.13
N SER A 363 -6.33 -22.20 -7.00
CA SER A 363 -5.30 -22.97 -6.32
C SER A 363 -4.94 -24.26 -7.04
N PRO A 364 -3.66 -24.49 -7.39
CA PRO A 364 -3.20 -25.79 -7.89
C PRO A 364 -2.90 -26.80 -6.76
N ASP A 365 -2.89 -26.38 -5.48
CA ASP A 365 -2.62 -27.27 -4.34
C ASP A 365 -3.93 -27.84 -3.76
N PRO A 366 -4.02 -29.16 -3.50
CA PRO A 366 -5.23 -29.79 -2.98
C PRO A 366 -5.61 -29.36 -1.55
N ARG A 367 -4.70 -28.76 -0.77
CA ARG A 367 -4.95 -28.34 0.63
C ARG A 367 -5.69 -27.02 0.75
N ILE A 368 -5.56 -26.12 -0.21
CA ILE A 368 -6.10 -24.76 -0.14
C ILE A 368 -6.90 -24.39 -1.40
N SER A 369 -7.86 -23.49 -1.26
CA SER A 369 -8.59 -22.85 -2.38
C SER A 369 -8.31 -21.35 -2.39
N ILE A 370 -8.13 -20.77 -3.57
CA ILE A 370 -7.81 -19.34 -3.75
C ILE A 370 -8.83 -18.71 -4.67
N PHE A 371 -9.48 -17.64 -4.22
CA PHE A 371 -10.47 -16.90 -5.02
C PHE A 371 -10.16 -15.41 -5.01
N LEU A 372 -10.12 -14.80 -6.20
CA LEU A 372 -10.10 -13.34 -6.31
C LEU A 372 -11.50 -12.76 -6.12
N GLU A 373 -11.55 -11.51 -5.71
CA GLU A 373 -12.80 -10.74 -5.63
C GLU A 373 -13.39 -10.52 -7.02
N ASP A 374 -14.73 -10.61 -7.15
CA ASP A 374 -15.43 -10.62 -8.44
C ASP A 374 -15.20 -9.33 -9.25
N GLY A 375 -15.15 -8.17 -8.57
CA GLY A 375 -14.89 -6.85 -9.14
C GLY A 375 -13.53 -6.71 -9.81
N TYR A 376 -12.55 -7.55 -9.47
CA TYR A 376 -11.27 -7.63 -10.18
C TYR A 376 -11.46 -8.03 -11.65
N TRP A 377 -12.26 -9.07 -11.91
CA TRP A 377 -12.49 -9.60 -13.25
C TRP A 377 -13.24 -8.61 -14.14
N THR A 378 -14.17 -7.86 -13.55
CA THR A 378 -14.97 -6.84 -14.25
C THR A 378 -14.33 -5.46 -14.25
N ARG A 379 -13.19 -5.28 -13.57
CA ARG A 379 -12.52 -3.98 -13.35
C ARG A 379 -13.43 -2.93 -12.74
N THR A 380 -14.36 -3.35 -11.89
CA THR A 380 -15.29 -2.47 -11.17
C THR A 380 -14.83 -2.16 -9.76
N ASP A 381 -13.87 -2.92 -9.22
CA ASP A 381 -13.25 -2.70 -7.93
C ASP A 381 -11.74 -2.97 -8.01
N ALA A 382 -10.97 -2.37 -7.09
CA ALA A 382 -9.54 -2.61 -6.97
C ALA A 382 -9.22 -3.98 -6.38
N ALA A 383 -10.18 -4.61 -5.69
CA ALA A 383 -10.08 -5.92 -5.05
C ALA A 383 -8.88 -6.00 -4.10
N VAL A 384 -8.98 -5.41 -2.91
CA VAL A 384 -7.82 -5.26 -2.00
C VAL A 384 -7.39 -6.54 -1.28
N VAL A 385 -8.25 -7.57 -1.27
CA VAL A 385 -7.99 -8.88 -0.69
C VAL A 385 -8.38 -10.00 -1.64
N PHE A 386 -7.77 -11.17 -1.48
CA PHE A 386 -8.26 -12.44 -2.01
C PHE A 386 -8.70 -13.36 -0.86
N LYS A 387 -9.58 -14.31 -1.18
CA LYS A 387 -10.08 -15.30 -0.23
C LYS A 387 -9.24 -16.57 -0.30
N LEU A 388 -8.71 -16.99 0.84
CA LEU A 388 -8.05 -18.28 1.04
C LEU A 388 -8.96 -19.19 1.87
N VAL A 389 -9.15 -20.42 1.43
CA VAL A 389 -9.89 -21.46 2.18
C VAL A 389 -8.98 -22.65 2.41
N ASP A 390 -8.74 -22.99 3.67
CA ASP A 390 -8.14 -24.27 4.03
C ASP A 390 -9.20 -25.36 3.85
N ARG A 391 -8.96 -26.32 2.94
CA ARG A 391 -9.92 -27.39 2.63
C ARG A 391 -9.99 -28.46 3.73
N GLY A 392 -8.96 -28.59 4.55
CA GLY A 392 -8.92 -29.54 5.66
C GLY A 392 -9.69 -29.05 6.89
N THR A 393 -9.56 -27.78 7.23
CA THR A 393 -10.22 -27.17 8.41
C THR A 393 -11.51 -26.43 8.07
N GLY A 394 -11.72 -26.06 6.81
CA GLY A 394 -12.80 -25.17 6.37
C GLY A 394 -12.56 -23.70 6.74
N GLN A 395 -11.39 -23.36 7.30
CA GLN A 395 -11.10 -22.01 7.75
C GLN A 395 -10.93 -21.05 6.57
N VAL A 396 -11.63 -19.92 6.64
CA VAL A 396 -11.59 -18.86 5.63
C VAL A 396 -10.77 -17.68 6.13
N ARG A 397 -9.91 -17.15 5.27
CA ARG A 397 -9.12 -15.93 5.48
C ARG A 397 -9.27 -15.00 4.29
N TYR A 398 -9.18 -13.71 4.55
CA TYR A 398 -9.10 -12.69 3.50
C TYR A 398 -7.73 -12.03 3.60
N ILE A 399 -6.86 -12.32 2.64
CA ILE A 399 -5.46 -11.89 2.66
C ILE A 399 -5.30 -10.69 1.73
N TYR A 400 -4.62 -9.65 2.20
CA TYR A 400 -4.37 -8.46 1.39
C TYR A 400 -3.34 -8.73 0.30
N HIS A 401 -3.57 -8.12 -0.86
CA HIS A 401 -2.59 -8.05 -1.91
C HIS A 401 -1.45 -7.10 -1.57
N GLY A 402 -0.26 -7.30 -2.17
CA GLY A 402 0.84 -6.36 -2.04
C GLY A 402 0.44 -4.97 -2.57
N ASN A 403 0.86 -3.91 -1.89
CA ASN A 403 0.48 -2.54 -2.24
C ASN A 403 1.54 -1.55 -1.73
N ASP A 404 1.73 -0.46 -2.47
CA ASP A 404 2.66 0.64 -2.18
C ASP A 404 1.96 1.97 -1.77
N GLY A 405 0.63 1.94 -1.65
CA GLY A 405 -0.23 3.10 -1.37
C GLY A 405 -0.77 3.78 -2.62
N THR A 406 -0.55 3.24 -3.81
CA THR A 406 -1.22 3.66 -5.04
C THR A 406 -2.67 3.15 -5.11
N SER A 407 -3.43 3.58 -6.13
CA SER A 407 -4.85 3.27 -6.24
C SER A 407 -5.16 1.79 -6.51
N MET A 408 -4.23 1.03 -7.07
CA MET A 408 -4.45 -0.37 -7.45
C MET A 408 -3.43 -1.29 -6.76
N PRO A 409 -3.88 -2.32 -6.01
CA PRO A 409 -2.98 -3.31 -5.45
C PRO A 409 -2.38 -4.22 -6.54
N TRP A 410 -1.31 -4.94 -6.19
CA TRP A 410 -0.73 -5.98 -7.03
C TRP A 410 -1.51 -7.30 -6.84
N ASN A 411 -2.62 -7.46 -7.56
CA ASN A 411 -3.62 -8.52 -7.34
C ASN A 411 -3.13 -9.97 -7.52
N ASP A 412 -1.93 -10.21 -8.03
CA ASP A 412 -1.32 -11.55 -8.11
C ASP A 412 -0.30 -11.82 -6.98
N THR A 413 -0.26 -10.95 -5.97
CA THR A 413 0.64 -11.04 -4.82
C THR A 413 -0.12 -11.05 -3.49
N ALA A 414 0.54 -11.48 -2.41
CA ALA A 414 0.04 -11.55 -1.05
C ALA A 414 1.00 -10.84 -0.08
N GLN A 415 0.50 -9.82 0.62
CA GLN A 415 1.29 -8.97 1.51
C GLN A 415 1.75 -9.71 2.76
N LEU A 416 3.05 -9.66 3.05
CA LEU A 416 3.61 -10.19 4.29
C LEU A 416 3.34 -9.26 5.47
N ASN A 417 3.11 -9.84 6.65
CA ASN A 417 2.87 -9.11 7.88
C ASN A 417 4.16 -8.91 8.68
N PHE A 418 4.84 -7.79 8.44
CA PHE A 418 6.05 -7.40 9.15
C PHE A 418 5.83 -6.97 10.61
N MET A 419 4.60 -7.01 11.14
CA MET A 419 4.39 -6.87 12.58
C MET A 419 4.88 -8.11 13.35
N LEU A 420 4.92 -9.27 12.69
CA LEU A 420 5.39 -10.53 13.24
C LEU A 420 6.92 -10.60 13.17
N GLU A 421 7.56 -10.91 14.29
CA GLU A 421 9.02 -11.02 14.33
C GLU A 421 9.52 -12.21 13.53
N GLU A 422 8.83 -13.35 13.59
CA GLU A 422 9.15 -14.54 12.82
C GLU A 422 9.17 -14.27 11.31
N VAL A 423 8.25 -13.44 10.79
CA VAL A 423 8.21 -13.05 9.38
C VAL A 423 9.44 -12.22 9.02
N ARG A 424 9.80 -11.24 9.85
CA ARG A 424 11.01 -10.42 9.63
C ARG A 424 12.26 -11.30 9.60
N GLN A 425 12.38 -12.28 10.51
CA GLN A 425 13.51 -13.21 10.52
C GLN A 425 13.50 -14.14 9.30
N ALA A 426 12.35 -14.68 8.90
CA ALA A 426 12.22 -15.54 7.72
C ALA A 426 12.64 -14.81 6.44
N VAL A 427 12.20 -13.56 6.26
CA VAL A 427 12.62 -12.71 5.14
C VAL A 427 14.13 -12.46 5.20
N ILE A 428 14.72 -12.13 6.37
CA ILE A 428 16.18 -11.95 6.50
C ILE A 428 16.93 -13.24 6.12
N HIS A 429 16.47 -14.42 6.56
CA HIS A 429 17.08 -15.68 6.16
C HIS A 429 17.02 -15.92 4.65
N THR A 430 15.91 -15.53 4.02
CA THR A 430 15.74 -15.62 2.57
C THR A 430 16.68 -14.66 1.84
N ILE A 431 16.86 -13.43 2.35
CA ILE A 431 17.84 -12.47 1.82
C ILE A 431 19.25 -13.05 1.91
N LEU A 432 19.62 -13.69 3.02
CA LEU A 432 20.92 -14.35 3.15
C LEU A 432 21.06 -15.53 2.18
N HIS A 433 19.99 -16.28 1.92
CA HIS A 433 19.97 -17.34 0.91
C HIS A 433 20.23 -16.77 -0.50
N VAL A 434 19.57 -15.67 -0.86
CA VAL A 434 19.80 -14.95 -2.12
C VAL A 434 21.23 -14.42 -2.20
N ALA A 435 21.78 -13.88 -1.10
CA ALA A 435 23.16 -13.37 -1.02
C ALA A 435 24.22 -14.45 -1.28
N GLN A 436 23.94 -15.72 -0.99
CA GLN A 436 24.84 -16.83 -1.30
C GLN A 436 24.96 -17.09 -2.81
N LYS A 437 23.92 -16.74 -3.57
CA LYS A 437 23.84 -16.93 -5.03
C LYS A 437 24.28 -15.67 -5.78
N CYS A 438 23.82 -14.51 -5.33
CA CYS A 438 23.97 -13.23 -6.01
C CYS A 438 24.75 -12.26 -5.10
N PRO A 439 26.03 -11.96 -5.40
CA PRO A 439 26.81 -10.98 -4.64
C PRO A 439 26.30 -9.55 -4.77
N ILE A 440 25.34 -9.29 -5.67
CA ILE A 440 24.64 -8.01 -5.81
C ILE A 440 23.14 -8.31 -5.71
N ILE A 441 22.44 -7.66 -4.78
CA ILE A 441 21.00 -7.80 -4.59
C ILE A 441 20.34 -6.45 -4.81
N ARG A 442 19.34 -6.40 -5.68
CA ARG A 442 18.44 -5.24 -5.82
C ARG A 442 17.13 -5.56 -5.11
N PHE A 443 16.78 -4.74 -4.13
CA PHE A 443 15.52 -4.83 -3.40
C PHE A 443 14.45 -3.99 -4.10
N ASP A 444 13.38 -4.66 -4.52
CA ASP A 444 12.20 -4.06 -5.13
C ASP A 444 11.35 -3.31 -4.10
N ALA A 445 10.82 -2.15 -4.49
CA ALA A 445 9.91 -1.33 -3.70
C ALA A 445 10.35 -1.17 -2.23
N ALA A 446 11.65 -0.99 -1.99
CA ALA A 446 12.24 -1.09 -0.65
C ALA A 446 11.66 -0.07 0.34
N MET A 447 11.23 1.09 -0.18
CA MET A 447 10.58 2.15 0.60
C MET A 447 9.31 1.69 1.33
N THR A 448 8.59 0.69 0.81
CA THR A 448 7.34 0.18 1.41
C THR A 448 7.56 -0.47 2.78
N LEU A 449 8.75 -1.03 3.01
CA LEU A 449 9.13 -1.71 4.26
C LEU A 449 9.92 -0.83 5.23
N ALA A 450 10.26 0.41 4.85
CA ALA A 450 10.79 1.36 5.81
C ALA A 450 9.73 1.60 6.88
N LYS A 451 10.12 1.53 8.16
CA LYS A 451 9.22 1.49 9.31
C LYS A 451 8.14 2.58 9.26
N LYS A 452 8.53 3.83 8.93
CA LYS A 452 7.60 4.97 8.81
C LYS A 452 6.54 4.78 7.71
N HIS A 453 6.91 4.18 6.58
CA HIS A 453 5.98 3.94 5.48
C HIS A 453 5.16 2.69 5.71
N TYR A 454 5.75 1.64 6.26
CA TYR A 454 5.00 0.45 6.62
C TYR A 454 3.86 0.78 7.60
N GLN A 455 4.12 1.63 8.60
CA GLN A 455 3.08 2.18 9.47
C GLN A 455 2.04 2.97 8.66
N ARG A 456 2.46 3.98 7.91
CA ARG A 456 1.54 4.83 7.13
C ARG A 456 0.63 4.02 6.19
N LEU A 457 1.16 2.97 5.57
CA LEU A 457 0.45 2.14 4.60
C LEU A 457 -0.54 1.17 5.27
N TRP A 458 -0.07 0.41 6.26
CA TRP A 458 -0.80 -0.75 6.79
C TRP A 458 -1.46 -0.52 8.16
N PHE A 459 -0.95 0.46 8.92
CA PHE A 459 -1.35 0.79 10.29
C PHE A 459 -1.33 2.32 10.50
N PRO A 460 -2.10 3.09 9.70
CA PRO A 460 -2.06 4.55 9.74
C PRO A 460 -2.36 5.07 11.15
N LYS A 461 -1.88 6.28 11.49
CA LYS A 461 -2.22 6.85 12.80
C LYS A 461 -3.73 7.08 12.88
N PRO A 462 -4.38 6.83 14.04
CA PRO A 462 -5.82 7.04 14.18
C PRO A 462 -6.25 8.44 13.74
N GLY A 463 -7.08 8.48 12.70
CA GLY A 463 -7.64 9.71 12.14
C GLY A 463 -6.83 10.40 11.05
N ASP A 464 -5.71 9.86 10.59
CA ASP A 464 -4.94 10.43 9.44
C ASP A 464 -5.47 9.93 8.08
N GLY A 465 -6.34 8.92 8.09
CA GLY A 465 -6.77 8.20 6.88
C GLY A 465 -5.80 7.08 6.49
N GLY A 466 -6.26 6.16 5.65
CA GLY A 466 -5.47 5.03 5.17
C GLY A 466 -5.01 5.20 3.72
N ALA A 467 -3.74 4.88 3.44
CA ALA A 467 -3.29 4.77 2.05
C ALA A 467 -3.86 3.51 1.38
N ILE A 468 -4.02 2.43 2.15
CA ILE A 468 -4.56 1.16 1.68
C ILE A 468 -6.02 1.07 2.13
N PRO A 469 -6.99 0.81 1.23
CA PRO A 469 -8.40 0.75 1.61
C PRO A 469 -8.65 -0.30 2.70
N SER A 470 -9.58 -0.02 3.60
CA SER A 470 -9.94 -0.74 4.83
C SER A 470 -8.89 -0.74 5.94
N ARG A 471 -7.72 -0.11 5.76
CA ARG A 471 -6.65 -0.16 6.78
C ARG A 471 -6.76 0.94 7.83
N ALA A 472 -7.52 2.02 7.57
CA ALA A 472 -7.81 3.03 8.59
C ALA A 472 -8.43 2.44 9.88
N GLU A 473 -9.22 1.37 9.77
CA GLU A 473 -9.82 0.67 10.93
C GLU A 473 -8.81 -0.02 11.84
N TYR A 474 -7.61 -0.33 11.31
CA TYR A 474 -6.52 -0.98 12.02
C TYR A 474 -5.43 0.02 12.43
N GLY A 475 -5.78 1.31 12.48
CA GLY A 475 -4.82 2.36 12.79
C GLY A 475 -4.21 2.23 14.18
N MET A 476 -2.91 2.51 14.31
CA MET A 476 -2.16 2.37 15.55
C MET A 476 -1.47 3.66 15.94
N SER A 477 -1.40 3.95 17.24
CA SER A 477 -0.50 4.99 17.74
C SER A 477 0.94 4.61 17.41
N ARG A 478 1.83 5.60 17.39
CA ARG A 478 3.25 5.35 17.13
C ARG A 478 3.87 4.46 18.19
N GLU A 479 3.55 4.70 19.45
CA GLU A 479 4.04 3.92 20.60
C GLU A 479 3.55 2.47 20.55
N GLU A 480 2.33 2.24 20.06
CA GLU A 480 1.81 0.89 19.85
C GLU A 480 2.48 0.18 18.68
N PHE A 481 2.64 0.86 17.56
CA PHE A 481 3.33 0.32 16.40
C PHE A 481 4.79 -0.02 16.74
N ASP A 482 5.49 0.88 17.46
CA ASP A 482 6.88 0.71 17.90
C ASP A 482 7.06 -0.47 18.87
N ARG A 483 6.04 -0.87 19.63
CA ARG A 483 6.08 -2.07 20.47
C ARG A 483 6.16 -3.36 19.64
N HIS A 484 5.54 -3.40 18.47
CA HIS A 484 5.52 -4.57 17.59
C HIS A 484 6.64 -4.54 16.53
N PHE A 485 7.03 -3.33 16.11
CA PHE A 485 8.08 -3.08 15.12
C PHE A 485 9.17 -2.17 15.73
N PRO A 486 9.94 -2.64 16.72
CA PRO A 486 10.84 -1.76 17.49
C PRO A 486 12.04 -1.28 16.67
N VAL A 487 12.64 -2.17 15.87
CA VAL A 487 13.85 -1.90 15.08
C VAL A 487 13.49 -1.78 13.62
N GLU A 488 14.11 -0.84 12.93
CA GLU A 488 13.98 -0.67 11.48
C GLU A 488 14.45 -1.92 10.73
N PHE A 489 13.58 -2.47 9.88
CA PHE A 489 13.80 -3.77 9.24
C PHE A 489 15.05 -3.74 8.36
N TRP A 490 15.21 -2.67 7.57
CA TRP A 490 16.38 -2.54 6.69
C TRP A 490 17.70 -2.42 7.45
N ARG A 491 17.68 -1.84 8.66
CA ARG A 491 18.86 -1.84 9.53
C ARG A 491 19.21 -3.26 9.97
N MET A 492 18.21 -4.06 10.36
CA MET A 492 18.42 -5.48 10.69
C MET A 492 19.00 -6.26 9.50
N VAL A 493 18.50 -6.02 8.28
CA VAL A 493 19.02 -6.63 7.05
C VAL A 493 20.49 -6.27 6.83
N VAL A 494 20.82 -4.98 6.87
CA VAL A 494 22.19 -4.49 6.66
C VAL A 494 23.15 -5.08 7.70
N ASP A 495 22.77 -5.06 8.98
CA ASP A 495 23.59 -5.63 10.06
C ASP A 495 23.82 -7.13 9.86
N ARG A 496 22.76 -7.89 9.54
CA ARG A 496 22.89 -9.34 9.35
C ARG A 496 23.68 -9.70 8.10
N VAL A 497 23.53 -8.96 7.01
CA VAL A 497 24.33 -9.15 5.79
C VAL A 497 25.79 -8.81 6.05
N ALA A 498 26.09 -7.72 6.77
CA ALA A 498 27.45 -7.37 7.14
C ALA A 498 28.13 -8.46 7.99
N GLU A 499 27.37 -9.14 8.85
CA GLU A 499 27.88 -10.25 9.66
C GLU A 499 28.04 -11.55 8.86
N LYS A 500 27.01 -11.95 8.10
CA LYS A 500 26.91 -13.31 7.52
C LYS A 500 27.29 -13.39 6.04
N ALA A 501 27.20 -12.29 5.30
CA ALA A 501 27.49 -12.21 3.87
C ALA A 501 28.17 -10.87 3.50
N PRO A 502 29.32 -10.52 4.11
CA PRO A 502 29.96 -9.20 3.99
C PRO A 502 30.43 -8.82 2.59
N ASN A 503 30.42 -9.77 1.65
CA ASN A 503 30.77 -9.56 0.25
C ASN A 503 29.54 -9.30 -0.64
N THR A 504 28.42 -8.87 -0.06
CA THR A 504 27.17 -8.60 -0.78
C THR A 504 26.93 -7.11 -0.91
N LEU A 505 26.71 -6.64 -2.14
CA LEU A 505 26.30 -5.28 -2.45
C LEU A 505 24.78 -5.18 -2.44
N LEU A 506 24.24 -4.24 -1.66
CA LEU A 506 22.80 -4.05 -1.48
C LEU A 506 22.34 -2.77 -2.18
N LEU A 507 21.43 -2.91 -3.15
CA LEU A 507 20.81 -1.83 -3.91
C LEU A 507 19.35 -1.71 -3.46
N ALA A 508 18.94 -0.54 -2.97
CA ALA A 508 17.55 -0.25 -2.69
C ALA A 508 16.89 0.47 -3.87
N GLU A 509 15.81 -0.08 -4.41
CA GLU A 509 14.84 0.73 -5.11
C GLU A 509 14.00 1.48 -4.07
N ALA A 510 14.39 2.73 -3.81
CA ALA A 510 13.65 3.61 -2.93
C ALA A 510 13.33 4.91 -3.67
N PHE A 511 12.12 5.42 -3.45
CA PHE A 511 11.65 6.72 -3.95
C PHE A 511 11.18 7.58 -2.76
N TRP A 512 10.42 8.64 -3.03
CA TRP A 512 9.80 9.52 -2.01
C TRP A 512 10.81 10.31 -1.17
N LEU A 513 11.89 10.78 -1.80
CA LEU A 513 12.93 11.59 -1.16
C LEU A 513 13.66 10.86 -0.01
N MET A 514 13.60 9.53 0.01
CA MET A 514 14.22 8.68 1.03
C MET A 514 15.65 8.25 0.70
N GLU A 515 16.20 8.70 -0.42
CA GLU A 515 17.49 8.21 -0.91
C GLU A 515 18.58 8.39 0.15
N GLY A 516 18.65 9.59 0.75
CA GLY A 516 19.55 9.88 1.85
C GLY A 516 19.30 8.97 3.06
N TYR A 517 18.04 8.75 3.45
CA TYR A 517 17.67 7.89 4.57
C TYR A 517 18.15 6.44 4.37
N PHE A 518 17.93 5.85 3.19
CA PHE A 518 18.34 4.46 2.90
C PHE A 518 19.85 4.26 2.97
N VAL A 519 20.63 5.18 2.41
CA VAL A 519 22.09 4.98 2.36
C VAL A 519 22.79 5.48 3.62
N ARG A 520 22.38 6.64 4.14
CA ARG A 520 23.01 7.28 5.29
C ARG A 520 22.58 6.64 6.59
N THR A 521 21.29 6.39 6.78
CA THR A 521 20.75 5.95 8.07
C THR A 521 20.52 4.45 8.12
N LEU A 522 19.95 3.85 7.08
CA LEU A 522 19.72 2.40 7.07
C LEU A 522 21.01 1.63 6.73
N GLY A 523 21.94 2.28 6.02
CA GLY A 523 23.22 1.70 5.65
C GLY A 523 23.17 0.85 4.37
N MET A 524 22.19 1.07 3.49
CA MET A 524 22.24 0.46 2.16
C MET A 524 23.48 0.95 1.40
N HIS A 525 24.07 0.05 0.61
CA HIS A 525 25.26 0.39 -0.16
C HIS A 525 24.90 1.36 -1.28
N ARG A 526 23.79 1.10 -1.96
CA ARG A 526 23.32 1.88 -3.10
C ARG A 526 21.81 2.13 -3.04
N VAL A 527 21.36 3.22 -3.65
CA VAL A 527 19.94 3.57 -3.77
C VAL A 527 19.64 4.18 -5.14
N TYR A 528 18.47 3.92 -5.70
CA TYR A 528 18.05 4.47 -6.99
C TYR A 528 18.01 6.00 -6.98
N ASN A 529 18.45 6.60 -8.08
CA ASN A 529 18.38 8.04 -8.32
C ASN A 529 17.42 8.33 -9.49
N SER A 530 16.11 8.29 -9.22
CA SER A 530 15.09 8.57 -10.24
C SER A 530 15.14 10.02 -10.76
N ALA A 531 15.72 10.94 -9.97
CA ALA A 531 15.92 12.33 -10.38
C ALA A 531 16.87 12.43 -11.58
N PHE A 532 17.89 11.57 -11.67
CA PHE A 532 18.78 11.48 -12.84
C PHE A 532 17.98 11.28 -14.12
N MET A 533 17.19 10.20 -14.17
CA MET A 533 16.40 9.87 -15.36
C MET A 533 15.35 10.95 -15.64
N ASN A 534 14.52 11.26 -14.64
CA ASN A 534 13.32 12.07 -14.85
C ASN A 534 13.65 13.52 -15.20
N MET A 535 14.62 14.15 -14.52
CA MET A 535 14.95 15.54 -14.79
C MET A 535 15.69 15.69 -16.13
N LEU A 536 16.61 14.78 -16.46
CA LEU A 536 17.36 14.86 -17.72
C LEU A 536 16.47 14.52 -18.93
N LYS A 537 15.53 13.58 -18.80
CA LYS A 537 14.52 13.30 -19.84
C LYS A 537 13.70 14.54 -20.17
N MET A 538 13.24 15.26 -19.14
CA MET A 538 12.45 16.48 -19.27
C MET A 538 13.29 17.73 -19.54
N GLU A 539 14.62 17.59 -19.68
CA GLU A 539 15.57 18.69 -19.89
C GLU A 539 15.57 19.74 -18.77
N ASP A 540 15.14 19.34 -17.57
CA ASP A 540 15.14 20.16 -16.36
C ASP A 540 16.51 20.16 -15.68
N ASN A 541 17.53 20.50 -16.46
CA ASN A 541 18.94 20.42 -16.09
C ASN A 541 19.27 21.33 -14.89
N ALA A 542 18.53 22.45 -14.74
CA ALA A 542 18.69 23.35 -13.61
C ALA A 542 18.27 22.69 -12.28
N LYS A 543 17.13 21.97 -12.25
CA LYS A 543 16.71 21.22 -11.06
C LYS A 543 17.63 20.05 -10.76
N TYR A 544 18.13 19.35 -11.79
CA TYR A 544 19.09 18.27 -11.57
C TYR A 544 20.38 18.81 -10.96
N ARG A 545 20.90 19.92 -11.48
CA ARG A 545 22.05 20.61 -10.88
C ARG A 545 21.80 21.04 -9.44
N GLN A 546 20.60 21.54 -9.13
CA GLN A 546 20.24 21.90 -7.76
C GLN A 546 20.20 20.68 -6.84
N THR A 547 19.68 19.55 -7.33
CA THR A 547 19.66 18.27 -6.61
C THR A 547 21.08 17.85 -6.20
N ILE A 548 22.04 17.91 -7.13
CA ILE A 548 23.45 17.60 -6.83
C ILE A 548 24.03 18.55 -5.79
N LYS A 549 23.75 19.86 -5.89
CA LYS A 549 24.20 20.82 -4.87
C LYS A 549 23.63 20.52 -3.50
N ASN A 550 22.34 20.23 -3.40
CA ASN A 550 21.68 19.90 -2.13
C ASN A 550 22.30 18.64 -1.50
N VAL A 551 22.63 17.62 -2.30
CA VAL A 551 23.30 16.40 -1.82
C VAL A 551 24.70 16.72 -1.32
N LEU A 552 25.50 17.48 -2.07
CA LEU A 552 26.86 17.86 -1.67
C LEU A 552 26.88 18.73 -0.40
N GLU A 553 25.90 19.62 -0.23
CA GLU A 553 25.75 20.43 0.98
C GLU A 553 25.32 19.60 2.20
N PHE A 554 24.56 18.52 1.99
CA PHE A 554 24.05 17.66 3.06
C PHE A 554 25.06 16.56 3.47
N SER A 555 25.48 15.71 2.52
CA SER A 555 26.51 14.67 2.71
C SER A 555 27.04 14.22 1.34
N PRO A 556 28.28 14.59 0.97
CA PRO A 556 28.90 14.19 -0.29
C PRO A 556 28.97 12.67 -0.51
N GLU A 557 29.07 11.89 0.56
CA GLU A 557 29.13 10.42 0.54
C GLU A 557 27.88 9.77 -0.06
N ILE A 558 26.75 10.48 -0.12
CA ILE A 558 25.52 9.99 -0.77
C ILE A 558 25.70 9.93 -2.29
N LEU A 559 26.48 10.85 -2.89
CA LEU A 559 26.61 10.96 -4.34
C LEU A 559 27.16 9.66 -4.96
N GLN A 560 28.19 9.06 -4.35
CA GLN A 560 28.77 7.78 -4.79
C GLN A 560 27.85 6.56 -4.53
N ARG A 561 26.74 6.76 -3.80
CA ARG A 561 25.79 5.69 -3.47
C ARG A 561 24.57 5.67 -4.38
N PHE A 562 24.43 6.63 -5.29
CA PHE A 562 23.35 6.60 -6.26
C PHE A 562 23.55 5.50 -7.30
N VAL A 563 22.46 4.80 -7.63
CA VAL A 563 22.31 4.06 -8.88
C VAL A 563 21.71 5.02 -9.88
N ASN A 564 22.53 5.49 -10.82
CA ASN A 564 22.07 6.34 -11.92
C ASN A 564 21.66 5.45 -13.08
N PHE A 565 20.58 5.81 -13.78
CA PHE A 565 20.09 5.05 -14.93
C PHE A 565 19.32 5.95 -15.90
N MET A 566 19.30 5.57 -17.18
CA MET A 566 18.47 6.21 -18.21
C MET A 566 17.11 5.52 -18.37
N ASN A 567 17.03 4.24 -18.00
CA ASN A 567 15.79 3.51 -17.82
C ASN A 567 16.00 2.36 -16.85
N ASN A 568 14.92 1.89 -16.26
CA ASN A 568 14.85 0.65 -15.52
C ASN A 568 13.76 -0.24 -16.19
N PRO A 569 13.47 -1.44 -15.65
CA PRO A 569 12.44 -2.33 -16.22
C PRO A 569 11.01 -1.77 -16.23
N ASP A 570 10.67 -0.88 -15.30
CA ASP A 570 9.32 -0.33 -15.16
C ASP A 570 9.08 0.91 -16.02
N GLU A 571 10.15 1.54 -16.50
CA GLU A 571 10.15 2.75 -17.29
C GLU A 571 10.21 2.48 -18.80
N GLU A 572 9.88 3.48 -19.61
CA GLU A 572 10.08 3.42 -21.06
C GLU A 572 11.57 3.23 -21.40
N THR A 573 11.86 2.62 -22.55
CA THR A 573 13.26 2.37 -22.96
C THR A 573 14.06 3.66 -23.09
N ALA A 574 15.37 3.61 -22.87
CA ALA A 574 16.22 4.80 -23.01
C ALA A 574 16.13 5.41 -24.43
N ALA A 575 15.97 4.57 -25.45
CA ALA A 575 15.76 5.01 -26.83
C ALA A 575 14.43 5.76 -27.00
N ALA A 576 13.33 5.30 -26.40
CA ALA A 576 12.04 6.00 -26.43
C ALA A 576 12.09 7.32 -25.64
N GLN A 577 12.79 7.35 -24.51
CA GLN A 577 12.83 8.50 -23.60
C GLN A 577 13.80 9.61 -24.04
N PHE A 578 14.95 9.26 -24.62
CA PHE A 578 16.03 10.20 -24.93
C PHE A 578 16.37 10.26 -26.43
N GLY A 579 15.74 9.42 -27.25
CA GLY A 579 16.13 9.19 -28.64
C GLY A 579 17.45 8.42 -28.76
N LYS A 580 18.06 8.48 -29.94
CA LYS A 580 19.36 7.84 -30.26
C LYS A 580 20.46 8.86 -30.65
N GLY A 581 20.15 10.15 -30.52
CA GLY A 581 20.99 11.27 -30.96
C GLY A 581 21.86 11.86 -29.84
N ASP A 582 22.20 13.13 -29.97
CA ASP A 582 23.16 13.79 -29.06
C ASP A 582 22.66 13.93 -27.63
N LYS A 583 21.34 14.11 -27.42
CA LYS A 583 20.73 14.10 -26.09
C LYS A 583 21.03 12.80 -25.35
N TYR A 584 20.76 11.67 -25.99
CA TYR A 584 21.03 10.34 -25.44
C TYR A 584 22.51 10.19 -25.05
N PHE A 585 23.44 10.53 -25.95
CA PHE A 585 24.86 10.40 -25.66
C PHE A 585 25.37 11.40 -24.62
N GLY A 586 24.82 12.61 -24.55
CA GLY A 586 25.13 13.56 -23.49
C GLY A 586 24.76 12.99 -22.11
N VAL A 587 23.56 12.42 -21.99
CA VAL A 587 23.10 11.79 -20.74
C VAL A 587 23.85 10.50 -20.44
N ALA A 588 24.15 9.67 -21.44
CA ALA A 588 24.89 8.43 -21.26
C ALA A 588 26.35 8.68 -20.83
N THR A 589 26.97 9.76 -21.31
CA THR A 589 28.29 10.19 -20.84
C THR A 589 28.22 10.65 -19.38
N LEU A 590 27.20 11.43 -18.98
CA LEU A 590 26.98 11.77 -17.57
C LEU A 590 26.80 10.51 -16.71
N LEU A 591 26.00 9.55 -17.18
CA LEU A 591 25.77 8.27 -16.50
C LEU A 591 27.09 7.54 -16.26
N ALA A 592 27.94 7.43 -17.29
CA ALA A 592 29.21 6.69 -17.22
C ALA A 592 30.32 7.41 -16.43
N THR A 593 30.22 8.73 -16.21
CA THR A 593 31.32 9.54 -15.62
C THR A 593 31.00 10.14 -14.26
N MET A 594 29.71 10.20 -13.88
CA MET A 594 29.32 10.67 -12.57
C MET A 594 29.64 9.66 -11.46
N PRO A 595 29.96 10.12 -10.24
CA PRO A 595 30.06 9.21 -9.10
C PRO A 595 28.73 8.47 -8.87
N GLY A 596 28.84 7.21 -8.48
CA GLY A 596 27.70 6.31 -8.33
C GLY A 596 27.87 5.02 -9.12
N LEU A 597 26.84 4.19 -9.08
CA LEU A 597 26.73 2.95 -9.85
C LEU A 597 25.95 3.25 -11.14
N PRO A 598 26.58 3.23 -12.32
CA PRO A 598 25.87 3.31 -13.59
C PRO A 598 25.13 2.00 -13.89
N MET A 599 23.83 2.10 -14.14
CA MET A 599 22.99 0.99 -14.58
C MET A 599 22.45 1.25 -15.99
N PHE A 600 22.65 0.25 -16.86
CA PHE A 600 22.14 0.23 -18.24
C PHE A 600 20.97 -0.74 -18.34
N GLY A 601 19.89 -0.29 -18.97
CA GLY A 601 18.68 -1.08 -19.16
C GLY A 601 18.83 -2.14 -20.25
N HIS A 602 17.90 -3.11 -20.24
CA HIS A 602 17.83 -4.14 -21.27
C HIS A 602 17.71 -3.49 -22.66
N GLY A 603 18.61 -3.85 -23.57
CA GLY A 603 18.58 -3.39 -24.96
C GLY A 603 19.03 -1.93 -25.17
N GLN A 604 19.48 -1.25 -24.11
CA GLN A 604 19.87 0.16 -24.19
C GLN A 604 21.04 0.38 -25.18
N VAL A 605 22.08 -0.46 -25.11
CA VAL A 605 23.25 -0.36 -26.01
C VAL A 605 22.88 -0.75 -27.43
N GLU A 606 22.04 -1.78 -27.58
CA GLU A 606 21.54 -2.26 -28.86
C GLU A 606 20.48 -1.33 -29.49
N GLY A 607 19.90 -0.41 -28.73
CA GLY A 607 18.91 0.56 -29.19
C GLY A 607 17.51 0.00 -29.38
N PHE A 608 17.14 -1.03 -28.61
CA PHE A 608 15.79 -1.59 -28.61
C PHE A 608 14.77 -0.61 -28.01
N THR A 609 13.56 -0.65 -28.55
CA THR A 609 12.47 0.28 -28.24
C THR A 609 11.27 -0.40 -27.58
N GLU A 610 11.13 -1.73 -27.71
CA GLU A 610 10.08 -2.48 -27.02
C GLU A 610 10.29 -2.45 -25.50
N LYS A 611 9.24 -2.08 -24.77
CA LYS A 611 9.19 -2.16 -23.31
C LYS A 611 8.65 -3.52 -22.88
N TYR A 612 9.35 -4.18 -21.98
CA TYR A 612 8.99 -5.51 -21.49
C TYR A 612 8.39 -5.43 -20.09
N GLY A 613 7.13 -5.82 -19.96
CA GLY A 613 6.52 -6.09 -18.64
C GLY A 613 7.12 -7.33 -17.99
N MET A 614 6.81 -7.52 -16.70
CA MET A 614 7.35 -8.63 -15.89
C MET A 614 6.80 -10.01 -16.30
N GLU A 615 5.76 -10.04 -17.14
CA GLU A 615 5.07 -11.21 -17.68
C GLU A 615 5.58 -11.65 -19.07
N TYR A 616 6.56 -10.95 -19.65
CA TYR A 616 7.03 -11.25 -20.99
C TYR A 616 7.91 -12.49 -21.00
N ARG A 617 7.60 -13.44 -21.89
CA ARG A 617 8.40 -14.65 -22.14
C ARG A 617 9.33 -14.52 -23.36
N ARG A 618 9.07 -13.56 -24.24
CA ARG A 618 9.82 -13.33 -25.48
C ARG A 618 9.65 -11.88 -25.93
N ALA A 619 10.48 -11.43 -26.86
CA ALA A 619 10.22 -10.17 -27.55
C ALA A 619 9.06 -10.35 -28.54
N TYR A 620 8.12 -9.41 -28.60
CA TYR A 620 7.05 -9.44 -29.59
C TYR A 620 7.46 -8.71 -30.87
N TRP A 621 8.34 -7.72 -30.75
CA TRP A 621 8.89 -7.01 -31.88
C TRP A 621 10.12 -7.74 -32.41
N ASP A 622 10.31 -7.72 -33.73
CA ASP A 622 11.49 -8.26 -34.38
C ASP A 622 12.51 -7.14 -34.58
N GLU A 623 13.05 -6.65 -33.47
CA GLU A 623 14.04 -5.57 -33.47
C GLU A 623 15.44 -6.10 -33.79
N THR A 624 16.09 -5.52 -34.80
CA THR A 624 17.51 -5.76 -35.08
C THR A 624 18.38 -4.74 -34.34
N PRO A 625 19.51 -5.13 -33.74
CA PRO A 625 20.42 -4.19 -33.09
C PRO A 625 20.87 -3.06 -34.02
N ASP A 626 20.92 -1.83 -33.49
CA ASP A 626 21.39 -0.65 -34.21
C ASP A 626 22.92 -0.59 -34.17
N GLU A 627 23.57 -1.17 -35.18
CA GLU A 627 25.04 -1.23 -35.28
C GLU A 627 25.69 0.16 -35.27
N GLY A 628 24.99 1.18 -35.79
CA GLY A 628 25.46 2.56 -35.76
C GLY A 628 25.51 3.13 -34.33
N LEU A 629 24.47 2.85 -33.55
CA LEU A 629 24.38 3.20 -32.13
C LEU A 629 25.42 2.46 -31.28
N ILE A 630 25.56 1.15 -31.48
CA ILE A 630 26.56 0.31 -30.79
C ILE A 630 27.97 0.85 -31.06
N ALA A 631 28.31 1.08 -32.33
CA ALA A 631 29.61 1.61 -32.69
C ALA A 631 29.85 3.02 -32.12
N ARG A 632 28.80 3.83 -31.94
CA ARG A 632 28.90 5.13 -31.29
C ARG A 632 29.11 5.02 -29.78
N HIS A 633 28.47 4.06 -29.11
CA HIS A 633 28.74 3.73 -27.69
C HIS A 633 30.20 3.37 -27.45
N GLU A 634 30.76 2.52 -28.32
CA GLU A 634 32.17 2.12 -28.26
C GLU A 634 33.12 3.28 -28.54
N ARG A 635 32.84 4.11 -29.57
CA ARG A 635 33.67 5.28 -29.91
C ARG A 635 33.63 6.37 -28.85
N ALA A 636 32.46 6.61 -28.24
CA ALA A 636 32.27 7.67 -27.26
C ALA A 636 32.80 7.31 -25.86
N GLY A 637 33.27 6.08 -25.64
CA GLY A 637 33.75 5.62 -24.34
C GLY A 637 32.65 5.44 -23.29
N VAL A 638 31.38 5.55 -23.68
CA VAL A 638 30.22 5.25 -22.80
C VAL A 638 30.21 3.78 -22.42
N VAL A 639 30.67 2.94 -23.35
CA VAL A 639 30.76 1.49 -23.22
C VAL A 639 32.16 1.09 -23.67
N ARG A 640 33.15 1.33 -22.81
CA ARG A 640 34.56 0.89 -22.88
C ARG A 640 35.27 1.32 -21.59
N VAL A 641 35.64 0.35 -20.74
CA VAL A 641 36.45 0.58 -19.55
C VAL A 641 37.87 0.12 -19.83
N GLU A 642 38.68 1.01 -20.40
CA GLU A 642 40.03 1.20 -19.86
C GLU A 642 39.94 2.44 -18.97
N LEU A 643 39.26 2.31 -17.83
CA LEU A 643 39.54 3.24 -16.73
C LEU A 643 40.95 2.89 -16.26
N PRO A 644 41.90 3.85 -16.22
CA PRO A 644 43.21 3.55 -15.68
C PRO A 644 43.03 3.07 -14.24
N LEU A 645 43.41 1.82 -14.00
CA LEU A 645 43.70 1.35 -12.66
C LEU A 645 44.81 2.25 -12.11
N ASN A 646 44.44 3.13 -11.19
CA ASN A 646 45.29 4.07 -10.45
C ASN A 646 45.83 5.29 -11.23
N ALA A 647 45.34 6.47 -10.84
CA ALA A 647 46.13 7.68 -10.69
C ALA A 647 45.69 8.41 -9.41
#